data_AF-C3XIN2-F1
#
_entry.id   AF-C3XIN2-F1
#
_cell.length_a   1.000
_cell.length_b   1.000
_cell.length_c   1.000
_cell.angle_alpha   90.00
_cell.angle_beta   90.00
_cell.angle_gamma   90.00
#
_symmetry.space_group_name_H-M   'P 1'
#
loop_
_entity.id
_entity.type
_entity.pdbx_description
1 polymer ?
#
loop_
_entity_poly.entity_id
_entity_poly.type
_entity_poly.pdbx_seq_one_letter_code
_entity_poly.pdbx_strand_id
1 'polypeptide(L)'
;MLKNTNHFIENYHKDTQSISKYILLQLPDDYKGQLSSFYEMIETLYNNDAYYTYLNPSDLENLTFQDLQDETQLGYFYCLYHCNPLIVLDSKNTTTLNNKVAIDNFGYKDEFYLTFISNKDSITAEYLEARKALYHSISQIKQESQEQESQELKKQQEILEQSLQNLDSKQREFTLKDSQKQQEKQRQEQKQASFNTSDTSKYSHLILDTQDKNIKLIFLDKLDSKALNRNISMSNLIHIHNNKIDIFLKDKSILDIQELESLIKAYSDSLRESNNIESQPTLDSLHSANTQVFFYSTLLTGGTESSLPHKECYFGELDASNTQSTLGLNESKPIYQLINKVDSNYIESKIDSTDSNNTLSTLHIFLNNSILTILNYSLLDSSLNIKLESKSTESKEILEREKAQKQKDSSLTAQHDNVIATAFLHPILEDNEIKCPHNGVVKLKSNKGKPFKSKGIPMILESDLINSSIVGCTNNIAGIPTPCTLISVILPSARALKKYNDDYPIMQDLVSGNVFSDKGFPLIATPKPNTFRINSPKPIDSNTQNKQKLESQINLYRPTLRLHYKITPLQKDNLPIYRLKLNDSIIESNNDTPLDSITIDIAKDTKDLHDIHNLDKALQDILSILHSNLKQSFMKEYMYKYVSLQLDSNMLLLILLIPQKIPKIYKEAYKEYHDKEYGVGRYTYVYEYCYHKDLDIKDYAKIGLDSNPSNATILTLHTAYKAQKLEVTLANGLDSILESKDKEHNTDTILTLQVINGGYEEKHWGFREETENKDTQANLLHITNKESKDSKATQENKDKQILEVYFSYGEECERLQEDSRHSSDVNLHIKTQGYDNGEEVEVRLESSNNQVLIVRGIIQDNQAVITNIFKDT
;
A
#
# COMPACT_ATOMS: atom_id res chain seq x y z
N MET A 1 -2.18 -50.21 9.75
CA MET A 1 -2.90 -50.12 8.45
C MET A 1 -4.18 -49.31 8.55
N LEU A 2 -5.37 -49.87 8.86
CA LEU A 2 -6.67 -49.22 8.56
C LEU A 2 -6.81 -47.71 8.86
N LYS A 3 -6.37 -47.20 10.03
CA LYS A 3 -6.45 -45.76 10.36
C LYS A 3 -5.74 -44.89 9.30
N ASN A 4 -4.48 -45.18 8.97
CA ASN A 4 -3.67 -44.33 8.09
C ASN A 4 -4.07 -44.49 6.61
N THR A 5 -4.47 -45.69 6.18
CA THR A 5 -4.72 -45.99 4.76
C THR A 5 -5.99 -45.32 4.23
N ASN A 6 -7.09 -45.32 4.99
CA ASN A 6 -8.33 -44.67 4.54
C ASN A 6 -8.17 -43.15 4.47
N HIS A 7 -7.57 -42.55 5.51
CA HIS A 7 -7.41 -41.10 5.60
C HIS A 7 -6.50 -40.51 4.51
N PHE A 8 -5.49 -41.26 4.08
CA PHE A 8 -4.63 -40.93 2.94
C PHE A 8 -5.43 -40.83 1.63
N ILE A 9 -6.30 -41.82 1.36
CA ILE A 9 -7.11 -41.88 0.12
C ILE A 9 -8.12 -40.72 0.08
N GLU A 10 -8.71 -40.35 1.21
CA GLU A 10 -9.69 -39.26 1.31
C GLU A 10 -9.07 -37.85 1.16
N ASN A 11 -7.77 -37.67 1.45
CA ASN A 11 -7.14 -36.34 1.54
C ASN A 11 -5.98 -36.10 0.56
N TYR A 12 -5.67 -37.05 -0.34
CA TYR A 12 -4.57 -36.99 -1.32
C TYR A 12 -4.57 -35.73 -2.22
N HIS A 13 -5.72 -35.06 -2.37
CA HIS A 13 -5.89 -33.85 -3.19
C HIS A 13 -5.60 -32.52 -2.47
N LYS A 14 -5.28 -32.53 -1.17
CA LYS A 14 -4.90 -31.33 -0.40
C LYS A 14 -3.38 -31.05 -0.53
N ASP A 15 -2.98 -29.82 -0.22
CA ASP A 15 -1.58 -29.37 -0.37
C ASP A 15 -0.62 -30.15 0.55
N THR A 16 0.04 -31.15 -0.03
CA THR A 16 0.87 -32.12 0.70
C THR A 16 2.14 -31.50 1.28
N GLN A 17 2.69 -30.44 0.68
CA GLN A 17 3.88 -29.76 1.20
C GLN A 17 3.56 -29.02 2.50
N SER A 18 2.45 -28.28 2.53
CA SER A 18 1.97 -27.60 3.74
C SER A 18 1.63 -28.60 4.86
N ILE A 19 0.95 -29.71 4.54
CA ILE A 19 0.61 -30.75 5.54
C ILE A 19 1.88 -31.40 6.11
N SER A 20 2.86 -31.72 5.27
CA SER A 20 4.12 -32.36 5.70
C SER A 20 4.83 -31.57 6.80
N LYS A 21 4.91 -30.23 6.64
CA LYS A 21 5.59 -29.34 7.56
C LYS A 21 5.05 -29.42 9.00
N TYR A 22 3.74 -29.44 9.18
CA TYR A 22 3.12 -29.48 10.51
C TYR A 22 3.21 -30.85 11.19
N ILE A 23 3.37 -31.92 10.41
CA ILE A 23 3.63 -33.27 10.93
C ILE A 23 5.10 -33.39 11.36
N LEU A 24 6.04 -32.95 10.50
CA LEU A 24 7.48 -32.97 10.78
C LEU A 24 7.86 -32.21 12.06
N LEU A 25 7.21 -31.08 12.32
CA LEU A 25 7.42 -30.26 13.51
C LEU A 25 6.93 -30.91 14.83
N GLN A 26 6.22 -32.04 14.77
CA GLN A 26 5.78 -32.82 15.94
C GLN A 26 6.55 -34.14 16.12
N LEU A 27 7.50 -34.45 15.23
CA LEU A 27 8.27 -35.70 15.26
C LEU A 27 9.65 -35.50 15.90
N PRO A 28 10.15 -36.47 16.70
CA PRO A 28 11.56 -36.54 17.09
C PRO A 28 12.51 -36.55 15.89
N ASP A 29 13.71 -35.98 16.02
CA ASP A 29 14.76 -36.05 15.00
C ASP A 29 15.15 -37.49 14.64
N ASP A 30 15.11 -38.41 15.62
CA ASP A 30 15.37 -39.84 15.43
C ASP A 30 14.45 -40.50 14.39
N TYR A 31 13.29 -39.89 14.08
CA TYR A 31 12.35 -40.35 13.06
C TYR A 31 12.57 -39.67 11.69
N LYS A 32 13.25 -38.51 11.64
CA LYS A 32 13.42 -37.67 10.44
C LYS A 32 14.63 -38.11 9.61
N GLY A 33 14.52 -39.26 8.94
CA GLY A 33 15.47 -39.67 7.91
C GLY A 33 15.51 -38.73 6.70
N GLN A 34 16.14 -39.15 5.60
CA GLN A 34 16.07 -38.43 4.31
C GLN A 34 14.66 -38.54 3.70
N LEU A 35 13.73 -37.73 4.22
CA LEU A 35 12.34 -37.65 3.78
C LEU A 35 12.25 -36.77 2.53
N SER A 36 12.21 -37.41 1.35
CA SER A 36 12.10 -36.74 0.05
C SER A 36 10.64 -36.53 -0.39
N SER A 37 9.70 -37.27 0.20
CA SER A 37 8.29 -37.30 -0.18
C SER A 37 7.33 -37.44 1.00
N PHE A 38 6.08 -37.01 0.79
CA PHE A 38 4.98 -37.22 1.74
C PHE A 38 4.74 -38.71 2.03
N TYR A 39 4.96 -39.61 1.07
CA TYR A 39 4.78 -41.05 1.25
C TYR A 39 5.78 -41.63 2.26
N GLU A 40 7.06 -41.30 2.12
CA GLU A 40 8.12 -41.73 3.05
C GLU A 40 7.86 -41.22 4.47
N MET A 41 7.26 -40.04 4.63
CA MET A 41 6.85 -39.51 5.94
C MET A 41 5.73 -40.35 6.59
N ILE A 42 4.77 -40.87 5.80
CA ILE A 42 3.72 -41.78 6.30
C ILE A 42 4.30 -43.16 6.63
N GLU A 43 5.27 -43.64 5.86
CA GLU A 43 6.01 -44.87 6.15
C GLU A 43 6.87 -44.74 7.42
N THR A 44 7.54 -43.59 7.61
CA THR A 44 8.26 -43.22 8.83
C THR A 44 7.35 -43.19 10.06
N LEU A 45 6.16 -42.58 9.97
CA LEU A 45 5.18 -42.60 11.04
C LEU A 45 4.81 -44.04 11.42
N TYR A 46 4.48 -44.87 10.42
CA TYR A 46 4.10 -46.26 10.62
C TYR A 46 5.23 -47.10 11.24
N ASN A 47 6.48 -46.92 10.78
CA ASN A 47 7.64 -47.65 11.29
C ASN A 47 8.05 -47.28 12.73
N ASN A 48 7.52 -46.17 13.27
CA ASN A 48 7.73 -45.72 14.64
C ASN A 48 6.46 -45.79 15.51
N ASP A 49 5.48 -46.64 15.14
CA ASP A 49 4.20 -46.83 15.82
C ASP A 49 3.40 -45.52 16.04
N ALA A 50 3.54 -44.56 15.13
CA ALA A 50 2.90 -43.24 15.18
C ALA A 50 1.91 -43.01 14.03
N TYR A 51 1.03 -42.01 14.19
CA TYR A 51 0.12 -41.54 13.15
C TYR A 51 -0.22 -40.05 13.33
N TYR A 52 -0.69 -39.41 12.25
CA TYR A 52 -1.28 -38.07 12.33
C TYR A 52 -2.81 -38.16 12.23
N THR A 53 -3.51 -37.22 12.83
CA THR A 53 -4.97 -37.07 12.71
C THR A 53 -5.35 -35.60 12.73
N TYR A 54 -6.58 -35.30 12.29
CA TYR A 54 -7.24 -34.05 12.65
C TYR A 54 -7.83 -34.19 14.06
N LEU A 55 -7.68 -33.16 14.88
CA LEU A 55 -8.33 -33.00 16.17
C LEU A 55 -9.84 -32.78 16.00
N ASN A 56 -10.61 -33.23 16.99
CA ASN A 56 -11.96 -32.75 17.21
C ASN A 56 -11.88 -31.44 18.02
N PRO A 57 -12.59 -30.35 17.66
CA PRO A 57 -12.56 -29.11 18.44
C PRO A 57 -12.86 -29.29 19.95
N SER A 58 -13.70 -30.26 20.31
CA SER A 58 -13.98 -30.60 21.72
C SER A 58 -12.75 -31.10 22.50
N ASP A 59 -11.72 -31.61 21.81
CA ASP A 59 -10.47 -32.04 22.45
C ASP A 59 -9.69 -30.81 22.99
N LEU A 60 -9.84 -29.65 22.34
CA LEU A 60 -9.20 -28.39 22.75
C LEU A 60 -10.05 -27.58 23.74
N GLU A 61 -11.39 -27.66 23.65
CA GLU A 61 -12.31 -27.01 24.59
C GLU A 61 -12.04 -27.42 26.05
N ASN A 62 -11.68 -28.70 26.26
CA ASN A 62 -11.44 -29.27 27.58
C ASN A 62 -10.03 -29.00 28.16
N LEU A 63 -9.10 -28.40 27.39
CA LEU A 63 -7.75 -28.09 27.90
C LEU A 63 -7.78 -27.09 29.07
N THR A 64 -6.98 -27.37 30.09
CA THR A 64 -6.82 -26.55 31.29
C THR A 64 -5.35 -26.14 31.50
N PHE A 65 -5.09 -25.28 32.50
CA PHE A 65 -3.71 -24.92 32.86
C PHE A 65 -2.98 -26.05 33.60
N GLN A 66 -3.70 -27.03 34.16
CA GLN A 66 -3.13 -28.21 34.79
C GLN A 66 -2.45 -29.12 33.75
N ASP A 67 -3.01 -29.21 32.55
CA ASP A 67 -2.51 -30.08 31.47
C ASP A 67 -1.16 -29.59 30.90
N LEU A 68 -0.78 -28.32 31.13
CA LEU A 68 0.56 -27.77 30.84
C LEU A 68 1.70 -28.45 31.65
N GLN A 69 1.34 -29.24 32.66
CA GLN A 69 2.29 -30.01 33.47
C GLN A 69 2.46 -31.46 32.97
N ASP A 70 1.65 -31.89 32.00
CA ASP A 70 1.75 -33.19 31.34
C ASP A 70 2.35 -33.02 29.93
N GLU A 71 3.61 -33.44 29.75
CA GLU A 71 4.28 -33.38 28.44
C GLU A 71 3.58 -34.21 27.36
N THR A 72 2.74 -35.19 27.73
CA THR A 72 1.97 -36.00 26.77
C THR A 72 0.75 -35.30 26.18
N GLN A 73 0.47 -34.06 26.63
CA GLN A 73 -0.55 -33.16 26.06
C GLN A 73 0.04 -32.04 25.18
N LEU A 74 1.37 -31.90 25.08
CA LEU A 74 2.02 -30.74 24.47
C LEU A 74 1.64 -30.54 22.98
N GLY A 75 1.34 -31.62 22.26
CA GLY A 75 0.80 -31.56 20.89
C GLY A 75 -0.54 -30.82 20.78
N TYR A 76 -1.43 -30.93 21.77
CA TYR A 76 -2.71 -30.21 21.77
C TYR A 76 -2.50 -28.69 21.95
N PHE A 77 -1.58 -28.29 22.83
CA PHE A 77 -1.19 -26.88 22.98
C PHE A 77 -0.50 -26.32 21.73
N TYR A 78 0.30 -27.12 21.02
CA TYR A 78 0.88 -26.75 19.72
C TYR A 78 -0.21 -26.50 18.65
N CYS A 79 -1.19 -27.40 18.54
CA CYS A 79 -2.33 -27.26 17.63
C CYS A 79 -3.19 -26.03 17.96
N LEU A 80 -3.44 -25.78 19.24
CA LEU A 80 -4.14 -24.60 19.75
C LEU A 80 -3.39 -23.31 19.37
N TYR A 81 -2.09 -23.25 19.67
CA TYR A 81 -1.23 -22.08 19.45
C TYR A 81 -1.11 -21.70 17.97
N HIS A 82 -0.82 -22.67 17.08
CA HIS A 82 -0.71 -22.44 15.64
C HIS A 82 -2.07 -22.43 14.91
N CYS A 83 -3.18 -22.62 15.64
CA CYS A 83 -4.54 -22.68 15.09
C CYS A 83 -4.67 -23.69 13.93
N ASN A 84 -4.15 -24.90 14.16
CA ASN A 84 -4.03 -25.98 13.20
C ASN A 84 -4.56 -27.30 13.79
N PRO A 85 -5.54 -27.97 13.15
CA PRO A 85 -6.10 -29.24 13.64
C PRO A 85 -5.18 -30.45 13.53
N LEU A 86 -4.04 -30.38 12.82
CA LEU A 86 -3.16 -31.53 12.60
C LEU A 86 -2.30 -31.86 13.84
N ILE A 87 -2.62 -32.97 14.52
CA ILE A 87 -1.85 -33.51 15.65
C ILE A 87 -1.17 -34.83 15.28
N VAL A 88 -0.01 -35.11 15.89
CA VAL A 88 0.72 -36.39 15.75
C VAL A 88 0.75 -37.14 17.09
N LEU A 89 0.38 -38.42 17.04
CA LEU A 89 0.14 -39.28 18.20
C LEU A 89 0.85 -40.63 18.06
N ASP A 90 1.28 -41.21 19.18
CA ASP A 90 1.76 -42.59 19.23
C ASP A 90 0.59 -43.61 19.23
N SER A 91 0.93 -44.90 19.18
CA SER A 91 -0.04 -46.01 19.24
C SER A 91 -0.90 -46.09 20.51
N LYS A 92 -0.55 -45.33 21.57
CA LYS A 92 -1.33 -45.17 22.81
C LYS A 92 -2.22 -43.91 22.79
N ASN A 93 -2.22 -43.16 21.70
CA ASN A 93 -2.86 -41.84 21.51
C ASN A 93 -2.23 -40.71 22.37
N THR A 94 -0.95 -40.79 22.73
CA THR A 94 -0.19 -39.72 23.42
C THR A 94 0.59 -38.87 22.43
N THR A 95 0.85 -37.58 22.71
CA THR A 95 1.48 -36.70 21.71
C THR A 95 2.96 -37.02 21.50
N THR A 96 3.40 -37.12 20.24
CA THR A 96 4.82 -37.34 19.91
C THR A 96 5.67 -36.11 20.20
N LEU A 97 5.06 -34.92 20.17
CA LEU A 97 5.65 -33.69 20.66
C LEU A 97 5.70 -33.71 22.20
N ASN A 98 6.90 -33.48 22.74
CA ASN A 98 7.25 -33.34 24.17
C ASN A 98 8.36 -32.26 24.31
N ASN A 99 8.85 -31.98 25.51
CA ASN A 99 9.78 -30.86 25.72
C ASN A 99 11.12 -31.02 24.98
N LYS A 100 11.65 -32.25 24.85
CA LYS A 100 12.86 -32.50 24.02
C LYS A 100 12.55 -32.21 22.56
N VAL A 101 11.48 -32.81 22.03
CA VAL A 101 11.11 -32.68 20.61
C VAL A 101 10.82 -31.22 20.24
N ALA A 102 10.25 -30.42 21.16
CA ALA A 102 10.07 -28.99 20.93
C ALA A 102 11.41 -28.22 20.87
N ILE A 103 12.39 -28.56 21.72
CA ILE A 103 13.74 -27.98 21.67
C ILE A 103 14.43 -28.32 20.35
N ASP A 104 14.40 -29.59 19.95
CA ASP A 104 15.05 -30.07 18.72
C ASP A 104 14.39 -29.46 17.46
N ASN A 105 13.07 -29.30 17.46
CA ASN A 105 12.29 -28.90 16.27
C ASN A 105 12.17 -27.38 16.09
N PHE A 106 12.12 -26.60 17.17
CA PHE A 106 11.88 -25.16 17.14
C PHE A 106 13.05 -24.34 17.71
N GLY A 107 13.79 -24.91 18.67
CA GLY A 107 14.86 -24.23 19.41
C GLY A 107 14.37 -23.28 20.50
N TYR A 108 15.24 -23.01 21.47
CA TYR A 108 14.98 -22.22 22.69
C TYR A 108 14.50 -20.77 22.49
N LYS A 109 14.51 -20.26 21.25
CA LYS A 109 14.09 -18.89 20.90
C LYS A 109 12.72 -18.83 20.21
N ASP A 110 12.10 -19.97 19.92
CA ASP A 110 10.81 -20.01 19.26
C ASP A 110 9.67 -19.49 20.16
N GLU A 111 8.69 -18.84 19.55
CA GLU A 111 7.57 -18.21 20.24
C GLU A 111 6.69 -19.24 20.98
N PHE A 112 6.48 -20.46 20.44
CA PHE A 112 5.77 -21.55 21.12
C PHE A 112 6.57 -22.07 22.32
N TYR A 113 7.87 -22.36 22.12
CA TYR A 113 8.75 -22.83 23.19
C TYR A 113 8.80 -21.84 24.36
N LEU A 114 9.00 -20.55 24.06
CA LEU A 114 9.01 -19.50 25.06
C LEU A 114 7.68 -19.41 25.82
N THR A 115 6.55 -19.58 25.13
CA THR A 115 5.21 -19.42 25.73
C THR A 115 4.77 -20.64 26.56
N PHE A 116 4.83 -21.85 25.99
CA PHE A 116 4.20 -23.06 26.55
C PHE A 116 5.16 -23.99 27.30
N ILE A 117 6.47 -23.74 27.24
CA ILE A 117 7.48 -24.59 27.87
C ILE A 117 8.33 -23.76 28.83
N SER A 118 9.00 -22.70 28.35
CA SER A 118 9.91 -21.89 29.16
C SER A 118 9.20 -20.98 30.17
N ASN A 119 8.05 -20.40 29.81
CA ASN A 119 7.30 -19.45 30.65
C ASN A 119 5.86 -19.95 30.91
N LYS A 120 5.66 -21.26 30.98
CA LYS A 120 4.32 -21.87 31.16
C LYS A 120 3.62 -21.43 32.45
N ASP A 121 4.39 -21.12 33.49
CA ASP A 121 3.86 -20.63 34.78
C ASP A 121 3.32 -19.19 34.69
N SER A 122 3.50 -18.51 33.55
CA SER A 122 2.86 -17.23 33.20
C SER A 122 1.58 -17.39 32.38
N ILE A 123 1.17 -18.61 32.00
CA ILE A 123 -0.10 -18.86 31.30
C ILE A 123 -1.27 -18.69 32.28
N THR A 124 -2.20 -17.83 31.89
CA THR A 124 -3.47 -17.61 32.60
C THR A 124 -4.61 -18.37 31.94
N ALA A 125 -5.73 -18.54 32.66
CA ALA A 125 -6.96 -19.09 32.07
C ALA A 125 -7.49 -18.16 30.95
N GLU A 126 -7.39 -16.85 31.16
CA GLU A 126 -7.75 -15.81 30.20
C GLU A 126 -6.98 -15.95 28.88
N TYR A 127 -5.67 -16.23 28.93
CA TYR A 127 -4.86 -16.49 27.74
C TYR A 127 -5.28 -17.77 27.02
N LEU A 128 -5.57 -18.84 27.77
CA LEU A 128 -5.98 -20.12 27.20
C LEU A 128 -7.35 -20.02 26.51
N GLU A 129 -8.32 -19.34 27.13
CA GLU A 129 -9.64 -19.10 26.53
C GLU A 129 -9.57 -18.14 25.32
N ALA A 130 -8.72 -17.09 25.36
CA ALA A 130 -8.44 -16.25 24.20
C ALA A 130 -7.85 -17.06 23.03
N ARG A 131 -6.96 -18.03 23.32
CA ARG A 131 -6.41 -18.96 22.32
C ARG A 131 -7.45 -19.94 21.78
N LYS A 132 -8.37 -20.46 22.60
CA LYS A 132 -9.50 -21.27 22.13
C LYS A 132 -10.39 -20.47 21.19
N ALA A 133 -10.79 -19.26 21.58
CA ALA A 133 -11.59 -18.38 20.74
C ALA A 133 -10.91 -18.05 19.39
N LEU A 134 -9.60 -17.80 19.39
CA LEU A 134 -8.80 -17.61 18.17
C LEU A 134 -8.79 -18.87 17.29
N TYR A 135 -8.64 -20.06 17.88
CA TYR A 135 -8.69 -21.34 17.16
C TYR A 135 -10.04 -21.55 16.47
N HIS A 136 -11.16 -21.38 17.20
CA HIS A 136 -12.50 -21.51 16.62
C HIS A 136 -12.72 -20.51 15.48
N SER A 137 -12.30 -19.26 15.66
CA SER A 137 -12.38 -18.19 14.66
C SER A 137 -11.61 -18.50 13.38
N ILE A 138 -10.37 -18.96 13.51
CA ILE A 138 -9.55 -19.39 12.36
C ILE A 138 -10.13 -20.66 11.71
N SER A 139 -10.72 -21.57 12.49
CA SER A 139 -11.41 -22.76 11.96
C SER A 139 -12.65 -22.38 11.14
N GLN A 140 -13.46 -21.43 11.62
CA GLN A 140 -14.63 -20.91 10.91
C GLN A 140 -14.23 -20.23 9.59
N ILE A 141 -13.24 -19.32 9.60
CA ILE A 141 -12.75 -18.65 8.38
C ILE A 141 -12.23 -19.69 7.35
N LYS A 142 -11.51 -20.73 7.81
CA LYS A 142 -11.05 -21.84 6.96
C LYS A 142 -12.20 -22.67 6.39
N GLN A 143 -13.30 -22.84 7.11
CA GLN A 143 -14.49 -23.55 6.65
C GLN A 143 -15.29 -22.71 5.65
N GLU A 144 -15.60 -21.45 5.97
CA GLU A 144 -16.34 -20.53 5.10
C GLU A 144 -15.64 -20.39 3.73
N SER A 145 -14.31 -20.27 3.72
CA SER A 145 -13.50 -20.23 2.48
C SER A 145 -13.62 -21.52 1.65
N GLN A 146 -13.60 -22.70 2.28
CA GLN A 146 -13.77 -24.00 1.58
C GLN A 146 -15.21 -24.20 1.07
N GLU A 147 -16.20 -23.72 1.81
CA GLU A 147 -17.61 -23.75 1.37
C GLU A 147 -17.84 -22.82 0.18
N GLN A 148 -17.20 -21.63 0.15
CA GLN A 148 -17.22 -20.73 -0.99
C GLN A 148 -16.56 -21.35 -2.23
N GLU A 149 -15.35 -21.92 -2.12
CA GLU A 149 -14.69 -22.61 -3.23
C GLU A 149 -15.56 -23.77 -3.76
N SER A 150 -16.18 -24.55 -2.86
CA SER A 150 -17.10 -25.64 -3.23
C SER A 150 -18.37 -25.14 -3.94
N GLN A 151 -18.95 -24.02 -3.50
CA GLN A 151 -20.12 -23.42 -4.13
C GLN A 151 -19.80 -22.82 -5.51
N GLU A 152 -18.63 -22.19 -5.66
CA GLU A 152 -18.19 -21.66 -6.95
C GLU A 152 -17.87 -22.79 -7.94
N LEU A 153 -17.16 -23.84 -7.51
CA LEU A 153 -16.87 -25.00 -8.33
C LEU A 153 -18.16 -25.68 -8.85
N LYS A 154 -19.20 -25.77 -8.02
CA LYS A 154 -20.52 -26.28 -8.43
C LYS A 154 -21.19 -25.40 -9.49
N LYS A 155 -21.21 -24.07 -9.30
CA LYS A 155 -21.74 -23.13 -10.31
C LYS A 155 -20.99 -23.25 -11.63
N GLN A 156 -19.66 -23.37 -11.60
CA GLN A 156 -18.84 -23.58 -12.80
C GLN A 156 -19.16 -24.92 -13.50
N GLN A 157 -19.38 -26.00 -12.74
CA GLN A 157 -19.81 -27.29 -13.28
C GLN A 157 -21.19 -27.21 -13.93
N GLU A 158 -22.19 -26.58 -13.28
CA GLU A 158 -23.52 -26.38 -13.85
C GLU A 158 -23.51 -25.56 -15.16
N ILE A 159 -22.71 -24.48 -15.21
CA ILE A 159 -22.52 -23.65 -16.41
C ILE A 159 -21.86 -24.46 -17.54
N LEU A 160 -20.86 -25.28 -17.21
CA LEU A 160 -20.17 -26.15 -18.16
C LEU A 160 -21.11 -27.24 -18.71
N GLU A 161 -21.89 -27.90 -17.85
CA GLU A 161 -22.87 -28.90 -18.28
C GLU A 161 -23.92 -28.31 -19.21
N GLN A 162 -24.51 -27.15 -18.88
CA GLN A 162 -25.44 -26.43 -19.76
C GLN A 162 -24.79 -26.08 -21.11
N SER A 163 -23.55 -25.59 -21.09
CA SER A 163 -22.79 -25.25 -22.30
C SER A 163 -22.53 -26.45 -23.21
N LEU A 164 -22.41 -27.66 -22.64
CA LEU A 164 -22.14 -28.90 -23.38
C LEU A 164 -23.39 -29.56 -23.97
N GLN A 165 -24.61 -29.23 -23.51
CA GLN A 165 -25.83 -29.98 -23.87
C GLN A 165 -26.08 -30.05 -25.39
N ASN A 166 -25.83 -28.97 -26.14
CA ASN A 166 -26.17 -28.85 -27.57
C ASN A 166 -24.95 -28.95 -28.53
N LEU A 167 -23.76 -29.31 -28.05
CA LEU A 167 -22.53 -29.34 -28.85
C LEU A 167 -22.23 -30.73 -29.45
N ASP A 168 -21.53 -30.76 -30.59
CA ASP A 168 -20.99 -32.00 -31.17
C ASP A 168 -19.76 -32.55 -30.41
N SER A 169 -19.29 -33.76 -30.72
CA SER A 169 -18.21 -34.41 -29.96
C SER A 169 -16.86 -33.68 -30.02
N LYS A 170 -16.52 -33.00 -31.13
CA LYS A 170 -15.28 -32.19 -31.24
C LYS A 170 -15.44 -30.84 -30.55
N GLN A 171 -16.62 -30.24 -30.66
CA GLN A 171 -16.95 -29.00 -29.95
C GLN A 171 -16.90 -29.22 -28.43
N ARG A 172 -17.49 -30.30 -27.91
CA ARG A 172 -17.40 -30.69 -26.49
C ARG A 172 -15.95 -30.87 -26.04
N GLU A 173 -15.11 -31.57 -26.83
CA GLU A 173 -13.70 -31.77 -26.48
C GLU A 173 -12.92 -30.45 -26.40
N PHE A 174 -13.20 -29.51 -27.32
CA PHE A 174 -12.61 -28.17 -27.29
C PHE A 174 -13.09 -27.37 -26.07
N THR A 175 -14.40 -27.31 -25.83
CA THR A 175 -14.99 -26.58 -24.68
C THR A 175 -14.50 -27.13 -23.34
N LEU A 176 -14.35 -28.45 -23.19
CA LEU A 176 -13.77 -29.07 -21.99
C LEU A 176 -12.32 -28.65 -21.78
N LYS A 177 -11.49 -28.69 -22.84
CA LYS A 177 -10.07 -28.31 -22.76
C LYS A 177 -9.86 -26.82 -22.49
N ASP A 178 -10.72 -25.96 -23.02
CA ASP A 178 -10.64 -24.53 -22.75
C ASP A 178 -11.15 -24.19 -21.35
N SER A 179 -12.27 -24.79 -20.92
CA SER A 179 -12.79 -24.65 -19.55
C SER A 179 -11.79 -25.13 -18.49
N GLN A 180 -11.08 -26.25 -18.74
CA GLN A 180 -10.00 -26.70 -17.85
C GLN A 180 -8.86 -25.68 -17.72
N LYS A 181 -8.43 -25.08 -18.84
CA LYS A 181 -7.41 -24.00 -18.81
C LYS A 181 -7.92 -22.75 -18.10
N GLN A 182 -9.18 -22.38 -18.30
CA GLN A 182 -9.79 -21.24 -17.63
C GLN A 182 -9.91 -21.49 -16.12
N GLN A 183 -10.27 -22.69 -15.67
CA GLN A 183 -10.27 -23.07 -14.25
C GLN A 183 -8.86 -23.12 -13.65
N GLU A 184 -7.86 -23.62 -14.38
CA GLU A 184 -6.47 -23.65 -13.91
C GLU A 184 -5.90 -22.22 -13.78
N LYS A 185 -6.19 -21.36 -14.75
CA LYS A 185 -5.87 -19.93 -14.71
C LYS A 185 -6.61 -19.21 -13.57
N GLN A 186 -7.92 -19.42 -13.43
CA GLN A 186 -8.70 -18.85 -12.32
C GLN A 186 -8.20 -19.33 -10.95
N ARG A 187 -7.78 -20.60 -10.80
CA ARG A 187 -7.21 -21.09 -9.54
C ARG A 187 -5.83 -20.47 -9.24
N GLN A 188 -5.06 -20.09 -10.26
CA GLN A 188 -3.82 -19.31 -10.08
C GLN A 188 -4.15 -17.84 -9.71
N GLU A 189 -5.13 -17.23 -10.38
CA GLU A 189 -5.58 -15.86 -10.12
C GLU A 189 -6.25 -15.72 -8.74
N GLN A 190 -7.06 -16.69 -8.32
CA GLN A 190 -7.67 -16.74 -6.98
C GLN A 190 -6.63 -16.94 -5.88
N LYS A 191 -5.59 -17.76 -6.10
CA LYS A 191 -4.44 -17.86 -5.18
C LYS A 191 -3.63 -16.57 -5.04
N GLN A 192 -3.77 -15.62 -5.98
CA GLN A 192 -3.20 -14.28 -5.89
C GLN A 192 -4.22 -13.27 -5.31
N ALA A 193 -5.51 -13.42 -5.60
CA ALA A 193 -6.58 -12.52 -5.17
C ALA A 193 -7.05 -12.75 -3.73
N SER A 194 -7.00 -13.97 -3.19
CA SER A 194 -7.40 -14.28 -1.81
C SER A 194 -6.54 -13.64 -0.72
N PHE A 195 -5.49 -12.91 -1.11
CA PHE A 195 -4.59 -12.14 -0.24
C PHE A 195 -4.59 -10.63 -0.53
N ASN A 196 -5.48 -10.14 -1.40
CA ASN A 196 -5.78 -8.70 -1.53
C ASN A 196 -6.91 -8.31 -0.56
N THR A 197 -6.58 -8.24 0.73
CA THR A 197 -7.56 -7.92 1.79
C THR A 197 -7.78 -6.41 1.93
N SER A 198 -8.86 -5.90 1.31
CA SER A 198 -9.54 -4.61 1.55
C SER A 198 -8.74 -3.29 1.47
N ASP A 199 -9.30 -2.31 0.77
CA ASP A 199 -8.71 -0.97 0.59
C ASP A 199 -8.56 -0.16 1.90
N THR A 200 -7.35 -0.15 2.46
CA THR A 200 -6.91 0.89 3.41
C THR A 200 -5.49 1.34 3.09
N SER A 201 -5.37 2.40 2.28
CA SER A 201 -4.11 2.99 1.80
C SER A 201 -3.34 3.77 2.87
N LYS A 202 -2.88 3.05 3.91
CA LYS A 202 -1.77 3.45 4.79
C LYS A 202 -1.13 2.26 5.53
N TYR A 203 -1.84 1.16 5.72
CA TYR A 203 -1.45 0.08 6.64
C TYR A 203 -1.28 -1.27 5.91
N SER A 204 -0.15 -1.93 6.14
CA SER A 204 0.27 -3.16 5.41
C SER A 204 -0.07 -4.46 6.17
N HIS A 205 -1.17 -4.44 6.91
CA HIS A 205 -1.62 -5.56 7.75
C HIS A 205 -2.53 -6.50 6.96
N LEU A 206 -2.37 -7.81 7.14
CA LEU A 206 -3.31 -8.80 6.62
C LEU A 206 -4.56 -8.82 7.50
N ILE A 207 -5.74 -8.65 6.92
CA ILE A 207 -7.02 -8.65 7.63
C ILE A 207 -7.89 -9.81 7.14
N LEU A 208 -8.29 -10.70 8.05
CA LEU A 208 -9.27 -11.76 7.76
C LEU A 208 -10.56 -11.48 8.54
N ASP A 209 -11.72 -11.71 7.93
CA ASP A 209 -13.02 -11.67 8.60
C ASP A 209 -13.97 -12.78 8.11
N THR A 210 -15.01 -13.02 8.90
CA THR A 210 -16.09 -13.99 8.62
C THR A 210 -17.22 -13.36 7.79
N GLN A 211 -18.05 -14.19 7.17
CA GLN A 211 -19.20 -13.76 6.38
C GLN A 211 -20.24 -12.95 7.19
N ASP A 212 -20.38 -13.24 8.48
CA ASP A 212 -21.24 -12.47 9.39
C ASP A 212 -20.60 -11.17 9.91
N LYS A 213 -19.28 -11.00 9.67
CA LYS A 213 -18.44 -9.88 10.12
C LYS A 213 -18.35 -9.67 11.64
N ASN A 214 -18.73 -10.67 12.44
CA ASN A 214 -18.62 -10.61 13.90
C ASN A 214 -17.22 -11.00 14.40
N ILE A 215 -16.42 -11.66 13.55
CA ILE A 215 -15.05 -12.10 13.84
C ILE A 215 -14.09 -11.41 12.86
N LYS A 216 -13.00 -10.85 13.39
CA LYS A 216 -11.92 -10.22 12.62
C LYS A 216 -10.55 -10.52 13.22
N LEU A 217 -9.58 -10.78 12.34
CA LEU A 217 -8.16 -10.97 12.65
C LEU A 217 -7.35 -9.93 11.89
N ILE A 218 -6.42 -9.25 12.57
CA ILE A 218 -5.51 -8.25 11.98
C ILE A 218 -4.09 -8.66 12.35
N PHE A 219 -3.29 -9.11 11.39
CA PHE A 219 -1.89 -9.50 11.62
C PHE A 219 -0.97 -8.28 11.56
N LEU A 220 -0.17 -8.08 12.60
CA LEU A 220 0.73 -6.93 12.80
C LEU A 220 2.15 -7.17 12.23
N ASP A 221 2.48 -8.40 11.85
CA ASP A 221 3.70 -8.71 11.11
C ASP A 221 3.59 -8.20 9.66
N LYS A 222 4.56 -7.38 9.20
CA LYS A 222 4.62 -6.93 7.80
C LYS A 222 4.90 -8.09 6.87
N LEU A 223 3.90 -8.50 6.09
CA LEU A 223 3.98 -9.62 5.15
C LEU A 223 4.48 -9.16 3.77
N ASP A 224 5.64 -9.66 3.34
CA ASP A 224 6.03 -9.59 1.92
C ASP A 224 5.06 -10.46 1.10
N SER A 225 4.53 -9.89 0.02
CA SER A 225 3.78 -10.57 -1.05
C SER A 225 4.40 -11.88 -1.57
N LYS A 226 5.73 -12.07 -1.47
CA LYS A 226 6.42 -13.32 -1.85
C LYS A 226 6.46 -14.37 -0.75
N ALA A 227 6.03 -14.06 0.47
CA ALA A 227 6.18 -14.92 1.65
C ALA A 227 5.04 -15.94 1.86
N LEU A 228 4.18 -16.17 0.85
CA LEU A 228 2.93 -16.94 0.97
C LEU A 228 3.08 -18.39 1.46
N ASN A 229 4.29 -18.97 1.39
CA ASN A 229 4.62 -20.31 1.90
C ASN A 229 5.26 -20.31 3.31
N ARG A 230 5.30 -19.17 4.01
CA ARG A 230 5.82 -19.05 5.38
C ARG A 230 4.68 -19.15 6.41
N ASN A 231 5.02 -19.62 7.61
CA ASN A 231 4.06 -19.63 8.72
C ASN A 231 3.85 -18.19 9.18
N ILE A 232 2.62 -17.68 9.06
CA ILE A 232 2.24 -16.43 9.71
C ILE A 232 2.25 -16.68 11.23
N SER A 233 2.93 -15.82 12.00
CA SER A 233 2.95 -15.95 13.47
C SER A 233 1.56 -15.67 14.02
N MET A 234 1.07 -16.58 14.86
CA MET A 234 -0.19 -16.42 15.59
C MET A 234 -0.02 -15.56 16.86
N SER A 235 1.11 -14.86 17.00
CA SER A 235 1.51 -14.14 18.23
C SER A 235 1.94 -12.68 17.99
N ASN A 236 1.54 -12.12 16.85
CA ASN A 236 1.57 -10.69 16.60
C ASN A 236 0.31 -10.30 15.81
N LEU A 237 -0.84 -10.35 16.46
CA LEU A 237 -2.15 -10.12 15.84
C LEU A 237 -3.19 -9.58 16.84
N ILE A 238 -4.21 -8.91 16.32
CA ILE A 238 -5.42 -8.52 17.04
C ILE A 238 -6.56 -9.45 16.60
N HIS A 239 -7.30 -9.99 17.56
CA HIS A 239 -8.47 -10.82 17.36
C HIS A 239 -9.70 -10.16 17.98
N ILE A 240 -10.66 -9.78 17.13
CA ILE A 240 -11.93 -9.15 17.52
C ILE A 240 -13.03 -10.20 17.34
N HIS A 241 -13.79 -10.48 18.40
CA HIS A 241 -14.90 -11.43 18.38
C HIS A 241 -15.88 -11.11 19.52
N ASN A 242 -17.19 -11.24 19.31
CA ASN A 242 -18.18 -11.16 20.40
C ASN A 242 -18.07 -9.90 21.31
N ASN A 243 -17.77 -8.72 20.73
CA ASN A 243 -17.42 -7.47 21.44
C ASN A 243 -16.17 -7.51 22.34
N LYS A 244 -15.37 -8.58 22.30
CA LYS A 244 -14.05 -8.74 22.93
C LYS A 244 -12.93 -8.40 21.92
N ILE A 245 -11.79 -7.92 22.43
CA ILE A 245 -10.58 -7.63 21.64
C ILE A 245 -9.39 -8.28 22.34
N ASP A 246 -8.86 -9.36 21.76
CA ASP A 246 -7.70 -10.10 22.24
C ASP A 246 -6.47 -9.75 21.38
N ILE A 247 -5.49 -9.07 21.97
CA ILE A 247 -4.28 -8.61 21.28
C ILE A 247 -3.10 -9.49 21.73
N PHE A 248 -2.49 -10.23 20.79
CA PHE A 248 -1.34 -11.09 21.02
C PHE A 248 -0.08 -10.42 20.48
N LEU A 249 0.94 -10.25 21.33
CA LEU A 249 2.18 -9.53 21.03
C LEU A 249 3.42 -10.32 21.48
N LYS A 250 4.57 -10.04 20.84
CA LYS A 250 5.84 -10.74 21.02
C LYS A 250 7.02 -9.77 21.20
N ASP A 251 8.21 -10.31 21.40
CA ASP A 251 9.42 -9.49 21.48
C ASP A 251 9.60 -8.61 20.24
N LYS A 252 9.89 -7.34 20.47
CA LYS A 252 10.02 -6.25 19.47
C LYS A 252 8.75 -5.95 18.68
N SER A 253 7.57 -6.43 19.10
CA SER A 253 6.29 -5.85 18.65
C SER A 253 6.26 -4.35 18.95
N ILE A 254 5.74 -3.58 17.99
CA ILE A 254 5.43 -2.15 18.14
C ILE A 254 3.93 -2.01 17.85
N LEU A 255 3.18 -1.45 18.80
CA LEU A 255 1.74 -1.23 18.66
C LEU A 255 1.45 0.26 18.80
N ASP A 256 0.94 0.91 17.75
CA ASP A 256 0.48 2.29 17.82
C ASP A 256 -1.04 2.33 18.07
N ILE A 257 -1.43 2.98 19.17
CA ILE A 257 -2.83 3.11 19.56
C ILE A 257 -3.62 3.98 18.57
N GLN A 258 -3.07 5.08 18.04
CA GLN A 258 -3.78 5.94 17.07
C GLN A 258 -3.99 5.24 15.72
N GLU A 259 -3.05 4.39 15.32
CA GLU A 259 -3.20 3.49 14.18
C GLU A 259 -4.34 2.47 14.41
N LEU A 260 -4.35 1.83 15.59
CA LEU A 260 -5.37 0.86 15.97
C LEU A 260 -6.78 1.47 16.08
N GLU A 261 -6.90 2.64 16.71
CA GLU A 261 -8.14 3.43 16.74
C GLU A 261 -8.63 3.78 15.34
N SER A 262 -7.72 4.19 14.45
CA SER A 262 -8.04 4.51 13.05
C SER A 262 -8.55 3.29 12.27
N LEU A 263 -7.91 2.12 12.45
CA LEU A 263 -8.30 0.85 11.84
C LEU A 263 -9.69 0.39 12.33
N ILE A 264 -9.90 0.39 13.65
CA ILE A 264 -11.19 -0.01 14.25
C ILE A 264 -12.30 0.95 13.81
N LYS A 265 -12.05 2.27 13.81
CA LYS A 265 -13.03 3.28 13.38
C LYS A 265 -13.41 3.13 11.91
N ALA A 266 -12.43 2.98 11.01
CA ALA A 266 -12.69 2.77 9.58
C ALA A 266 -13.54 1.51 9.36
N TYR A 267 -13.28 0.44 10.11
CA TYR A 267 -14.08 -0.77 10.11
C TYR A 267 -15.52 -0.53 10.61
N SER A 268 -15.71 0.08 11.78
CA SER A 268 -17.04 0.42 12.32
C SER A 268 -17.88 1.26 11.36
N ASP A 269 -17.26 2.24 10.67
CA ASP A 269 -17.96 3.08 9.69
C ASP A 269 -18.34 2.27 8.43
N SER A 270 -17.47 1.37 7.94
CA SER A 270 -17.80 0.46 6.82
C SER A 270 -18.92 -0.55 7.14
N LEU A 271 -19.04 -1.02 8.40
CA LEU A 271 -20.13 -1.90 8.81
C LEU A 271 -21.47 -1.17 8.81
N ARG A 272 -21.49 0.11 9.21
CA ARG A 272 -22.70 0.95 9.22
C ARG A 272 -23.30 1.17 7.84
N GLU A 273 -22.51 1.12 6.77
CA GLU A 273 -23.02 1.14 5.38
C GLU A 273 -23.78 -0.15 4.99
N SER A 274 -23.77 -1.21 5.82
CA SER A 274 -24.32 -2.54 5.50
C SER A 274 -25.59 -2.98 6.26
N ASN A 275 -26.26 -2.08 6.98
CA ASN A 275 -27.57 -2.26 7.67
C ASN A 275 -27.70 -3.34 8.76
N ASN A 276 -26.71 -4.21 9.01
CA ASN A 276 -26.76 -5.14 10.15
C ASN A 276 -26.53 -4.38 11.47
N ILE A 277 -27.59 -4.29 12.30
CA ILE A 277 -27.56 -3.66 13.63
C ILE A 277 -27.79 -4.72 14.69
N GLU A 278 -26.71 -5.22 15.28
CA GLU A 278 -26.58 -5.53 16.71
C GLU A 278 -25.08 -5.76 17.03
N SER A 279 -24.68 -5.55 18.30
CA SER A 279 -23.32 -5.77 18.84
C SER A 279 -22.11 -5.47 17.91
N GLN A 280 -21.66 -4.22 17.88
CA GLN A 280 -20.37 -3.84 17.27
C GLN A 280 -19.42 -3.28 18.35
N PRO A 281 -18.10 -3.56 18.27
CA PRO A 281 -17.12 -2.91 19.12
C PRO A 281 -17.05 -1.41 18.79
N THR A 282 -17.06 -0.59 19.85
CA THR A 282 -16.90 0.86 19.79
C THR A 282 -15.45 1.26 20.09
N LEU A 283 -15.10 2.53 19.89
CA LEU A 283 -13.82 3.08 20.36
C LEU A 283 -13.65 2.88 21.87
N ASP A 284 -14.72 3.08 22.65
CA ASP A 284 -14.73 2.84 24.10
C ASP A 284 -14.40 1.37 24.45
N SER A 285 -14.72 0.42 23.55
CA SER A 285 -14.44 -1.00 23.76
C SER A 285 -12.93 -1.28 23.82
N LEU A 286 -12.13 -0.53 23.03
CA LEU A 286 -10.66 -0.65 22.96
C LEU A 286 -9.95 -0.29 24.28
N HIS A 287 -10.59 0.47 25.17
CA HIS A 287 -10.03 0.84 26.48
C HIS A 287 -10.87 0.28 27.65
N SER A 288 -11.88 -0.54 27.33
CA SER A 288 -12.73 -1.23 28.31
C SER A 288 -12.13 -2.56 28.79
N ALA A 289 -12.75 -3.16 29.80
CA ALA A 289 -12.45 -4.53 30.26
C ALA A 289 -12.64 -5.63 29.18
N ASN A 290 -13.26 -5.31 28.03
CA ASN A 290 -13.37 -6.23 26.90
C ASN A 290 -12.07 -6.33 26.08
N THR A 291 -11.10 -5.44 26.30
CA THR A 291 -9.78 -5.51 25.68
C THR A 291 -8.79 -6.22 26.62
N GLN A 292 -8.11 -7.23 26.09
CA GLN A 292 -7.04 -7.97 26.75
C GLN A 292 -5.78 -7.92 25.87
N VAL A 293 -4.64 -7.58 26.45
CA VAL A 293 -3.35 -7.54 25.76
C VAL A 293 -2.42 -8.57 26.38
N PHE A 294 -1.92 -9.50 25.57
CA PHE A 294 -1.03 -10.57 25.99
C PHE A 294 0.36 -10.34 25.39
N PHE A 295 1.36 -10.19 26.26
CA PHE A 295 2.77 -10.24 25.86
C PHE A 295 3.26 -11.68 26.08
N TYR A 296 3.49 -12.41 24.99
CA TYR A 296 3.50 -13.88 24.99
C TYR A 296 2.22 -14.45 25.63
N SER A 297 2.32 -15.16 26.75
CA SER A 297 1.21 -15.67 27.56
C SER A 297 0.72 -14.70 28.64
N THR A 298 1.48 -13.63 28.93
CA THR A 298 1.25 -12.79 30.11
C THR A 298 0.23 -11.69 29.81
N LEU A 299 -0.92 -11.74 30.49
CA LEU A 299 -1.94 -10.69 30.43
C LEU A 299 -1.39 -9.39 31.06
N LEU A 300 -1.34 -8.33 30.26
CA LEU A 300 -0.93 -7.00 30.69
C LEU A 300 -2.11 -6.28 31.35
N THR A 301 -1.96 -5.96 32.63
CA THR A 301 -2.95 -5.21 33.43
C THR A 301 -2.44 -3.85 33.90
N GLY A 302 -1.14 -3.57 33.68
CA GLY A 302 -0.44 -2.43 34.25
C GLY A 302 0.17 -2.75 35.61
N GLY A 303 0.23 -1.75 36.49
CA GLY A 303 0.90 -1.87 37.79
C GLY A 303 0.99 -0.56 38.57
N THR A 304 1.67 -0.64 39.69
CA THR A 304 1.92 0.47 40.61
C THR A 304 3.28 1.10 40.34
N GLU A 305 3.38 2.44 40.38
CA GLU A 305 4.68 3.12 40.23
C GLU A 305 5.63 2.79 41.38
N SER A 306 6.93 2.69 41.08
CA SER A 306 7.99 2.50 42.07
C SER A 306 7.98 3.60 43.14
N SER A 307 8.40 3.22 44.35
CA SER A 307 8.65 4.12 45.47
C SER A 307 10.14 4.41 45.69
N LEU A 308 11.03 3.92 44.82
CA LEU A 308 12.47 4.20 44.90
C LEU A 308 12.82 5.55 44.22
N PRO A 309 13.75 6.35 44.78
CA PRO A 309 14.24 7.55 44.12
C PRO A 309 14.97 7.24 42.80
N HIS A 310 14.83 8.12 41.82
CA HIS A 310 15.41 7.98 40.48
C HIS A 310 14.86 6.77 39.69
N LYS A 311 13.64 6.33 40.04
CA LYS A 311 12.85 5.26 39.40
C LYS A 311 11.42 5.71 39.07
N GLU A 312 11.24 7.00 38.91
CA GLU A 312 10.00 7.63 38.46
C GLU A 312 9.63 7.11 37.06
N CYS A 313 8.33 7.04 36.77
CA CYS A 313 7.75 6.46 35.55
C CYS A 313 8.06 4.97 35.27
N TYR A 314 8.61 4.22 36.25
CA TYR A 314 8.62 2.75 36.24
C TYR A 314 7.47 2.19 37.09
N PHE A 315 6.68 1.28 36.51
CA PHE A 315 5.50 0.67 37.13
C PHE A 315 5.55 -0.86 37.05
N GLY A 316 4.90 -1.55 37.98
CA GLY A 316 4.77 -3.01 37.97
C GLY A 316 4.03 -3.57 39.19
N GLU A 317 4.14 -4.87 39.40
CA GLU A 317 3.84 -5.48 40.71
C GLU A 317 4.96 -5.08 41.71
N LEU A 318 4.63 -4.72 42.95
CA LEU A 318 5.63 -4.28 43.94
C LEU A 318 6.44 -5.48 44.50
N ASP A 319 7.75 -5.32 44.70
CA ASP A 319 8.57 -6.35 45.38
C ASP A 319 8.24 -6.39 46.89
N ALA A 320 7.29 -7.24 47.26
CA ALA A 320 6.90 -7.47 48.65
C ALA A 320 8.01 -8.11 49.51
N SER A 321 9.06 -8.67 48.90
CA SER A 321 10.24 -9.19 49.60
C SER A 321 11.30 -8.11 49.86
N ASN A 322 11.28 -7.03 49.08
CA ASN A 322 12.08 -5.81 49.20
C ASN A 322 13.59 -6.06 49.39
N THR A 323 14.12 -7.14 48.81
CA THR A 323 15.48 -7.66 49.09
C THR A 323 16.30 -7.98 47.85
N GLN A 324 15.72 -7.92 46.64
CA GLN A 324 16.47 -8.22 45.40
C GLN A 324 16.23 -7.24 44.23
N SER A 325 15.08 -6.55 44.15
CA SER A 325 14.84 -5.64 43.02
C SER A 325 15.71 -4.37 43.05
N THR A 326 16.20 -3.99 41.87
CA THR A 326 16.87 -2.70 41.60
C THR A 326 15.88 -1.56 41.29
N LEU A 327 14.61 -1.90 41.08
CA LEU A 327 13.51 -1.00 40.73
C LEU A 327 12.43 -0.89 41.82
N GLY A 328 12.47 -1.73 42.86
CA GLY A 328 11.39 -1.86 43.87
C GLY A 328 10.16 -2.62 43.35
N LEU A 329 10.31 -3.33 42.22
CA LEU A 329 9.25 -3.99 41.49
C LEU A 329 9.57 -5.49 41.35
N ASN A 330 8.57 -6.34 41.21
CA ASN A 330 8.79 -7.76 40.97
C ASN A 330 9.33 -7.99 39.54
N GLU A 331 10.65 -8.09 39.39
CA GLU A 331 11.32 -8.19 38.08
C GLU A 331 11.07 -9.53 37.35
N SER A 332 10.32 -10.46 37.96
CA SER A 332 9.76 -11.66 37.29
C SER A 332 8.38 -11.42 36.63
N LYS A 333 7.86 -10.19 36.71
CA LYS A 333 6.58 -9.73 36.14
C LYS A 333 6.83 -8.62 35.11
N PRO A 334 5.84 -8.27 34.27
CA PRO A 334 5.97 -7.14 33.36
C PRO A 334 6.30 -5.85 34.10
N ILE A 335 7.41 -5.20 33.69
CA ILE A 335 7.79 -3.87 34.14
C ILE A 335 7.44 -2.90 33.02
N TYR A 336 6.68 -1.86 33.34
CA TYR A 336 6.22 -0.85 32.39
C TYR A 336 7.01 0.44 32.63
N GLN A 337 7.71 0.95 31.61
CA GLN A 337 8.41 2.23 31.65
C GLN A 337 7.70 3.23 30.73
N LEU A 338 7.19 4.31 31.32
CA LEU A 338 6.53 5.39 30.60
C LEU A 338 7.57 6.44 30.16
N ILE A 339 7.82 6.54 28.86
CA ILE A 339 8.73 7.53 28.27
C ILE A 339 7.94 8.71 27.72
N ASN A 340 8.22 9.89 28.26
CA ASN A 340 7.71 11.19 27.84
C ASN A 340 8.63 11.79 26.75
N LYS A 341 8.08 12.42 25.70
CA LYS A 341 8.81 12.93 24.52
C LYS A 341 9.78 14.11 24.80
N VAL A 342 10.06 14.42 26.07
CA VAL A 342 10.90 15.55 26.50
C VAL A 342 12.39 15.17 26.58
N ASP A 343 12.72 13.92 26.92
CA ASP A 343 14.10 13.44 27.08
C ASP A 343 14.32 12.09 26.40
N SER A 344 14.97 12.07 25.22
CA SER A 344 15.91 11.00 24.81
C SER A 344 16.43 11.16 23.37
N ASN A 345 17.75 11.37 23.23
CA ASN A 345 18.50 11.27 21.96
C ASN A 345 18.65 9.80 21.47
N TYR A 346 17.63 8.96 21.69
CA TYR A 346 17.67 7.51 21.44
C TYR A 346 16.66 7.09 20.35
N ILE A 347 15.54 7.80 20.23
CA ILE A 347 14.42 7.44 19.32
C ILE A 347 14.61 8.00 17.89
N GLU A 348 15.37 9.09 17.73
CA GLU A 348 15.61 9.75 16.43
C GLU A 348 16.31 8.86 15.38
N SER A 349 16.89 7.73 15.79
CA SER A 349 17.52 6.77 14.87
C SER A 349 16.54 5.80 14.18
N LYS A 350 15.25 5.80 14.55
CA LYS A 350 14.27 4.81 14.05
C LYS A 350 12.82 5.25 13.87
N ILE A 351 12.42 6.47 14.27
CA ILE A 351 11.03 6.93 14.15
C ILE A 351 10.96 8.36 13.58
N ASP A 352 10.67 8.47 12.27
CA ASP A 352 10.36 9.74 11.59
C ASP A 352 8.99 10.30 12.03
N SER A 353 8.91 10.83 13.26
CA SER A 353 7.69 11.44 13.82
C SER A 353 7.90 12.94 14.15
N THR A 354 7.90 13.74 13.09
CA THR A 354 8.13 15.20 13.12
C THR A 354 7.02 16.02 13.81
N ASP A 355 5.91 15.39 14.21
CA ASP A 355 4.86 16.03 14.99
C ASP A 355 5.30 16.35 16.43
N SER A 356 5.55 17.64 16.68
CA SER A 356 5.99 18.22 17.94
C SER A 356 4.85 18.55 18.92
N ASN A 357 3.59 18.26 18.56
CA ASN A 357 2.40 18.57 19.37
C ASN A 357 1.81 17.38 20.13
N ASN A 358 2.37 16.17 19.98
CA ASN A 358 1.81 14.97 20.62
C ASN A 358 2.10 14.96 22.13
N THR A 359 1.05 14.90 22.95
CA THR A 359 1.14 14.86 24.42
C THR A 359 1.11 13.45 25.02
N LEU A 360 0.82 12.43 24.21
CA LEU A 360 0.76 11.03 24.65
C LEU A 360 2.16 10.44 24.80
N SER A 361 2.26 9.40 25.62
CA SER A 361 3.55 8.80 25.98
C SER A 361 3.86 7.53 25.16
N THR A 362 5.13 7.13 25.15
CA THR A 362 5.53 5.79 24.72
C THR A 362 5.64 4.89 25.95
N LEU A 363 4.99 3.73 25.95
CA LEU A 363 5.07 2.75 27.02
C LEU A 363 5.94 1.57 26.57
N HIS A 364 7.15 1.47 27.12
CA HIS A 364 7.96 0.26 26.98
C HIS A 364 7.56 -0.75 28.04
N ILE A 365 7.49 -2.02 27.66
CA ILE A 365 7.12 -3.12 28.55
C ILE A 365 8.21 -4.17 28.46
N PHE A 366 8.91 -4.38 29.58
CA PHE A 366 9.98 -5.35 29.74
C PHE A 366 9.41 -6.60 30.40
N LEU A 367 9.69 -7.76 29.82
CA LEU A 367 9.36 -9.07 30.40
C LEU A 367 10.50 -10.03 30.10
N ASN A 368 11.17 -10.52 31.15
CA ASN A 368 12.42 -11.26 31.03
C ASN A 368 13.43 -10.47 30.15
N ASN A 369 13.96 -11.09 29.10
CA ASN A 369 14.88 -10.45 28.13
C ASN A 369 14.17 -9.87 26.89
N SER A 370 12.84 -9.70 26.92
CA SER A 370 12.02 -9.25 25.79
C SER A 370 11.44 -7.85 26.01
N ILE A 371 11.27 -7.09 24.92
CA ILE A 371 10.72 -5.72 24.95
C ILE A 371 9.53 -5.61 24.01
N LEU A 372 8.41 -5.11 24.52
CA LEU A 372 7.26 -4.63 23.77
C LEU A 372 7.25 -3.08 23.82
N THR A 373 6.87 -2.43 22.72
CA THR A 373 6.70 -0.97 22.67
C THR A 373 5.27 -0.62 22.29
N ILE A 374 4.59 0.20 23.10
CA ILE A 374 3.27 0.74 22.79
C ILE A 374 3.41 2.25 22.58
N LEU A 375 3.08 2.74 21.39
CA LEU A 375 3.07 4.16 21.04
C LEU A 375 1.70 4.77 21.31
N ASN A 376 1.68 6.07 21.63
CA ASN A 376 0.46 6.85 21.87
C ASN A 376 -0.39 6.35 23.05
N TYR A 377 0.26 5.93 24.13
CA TYR A 377 -0.40 5.51 25.37
C TYR A 377 -0.86 6.72 26.20
N SER A 378 -2.12 6.70 26.65
CA SER A 378 -2.74 7.68 27.56
C SER A 378 -2.77 7.13 29.00
N LEU A 379 -2.14 7.83 29.95
CA LEU A 379 -2.31 7.54 31.39
C LEU A 379 -3.77 7.79 31.81
N LEU A 380 -4.35 8.89 31.34
CA LEU A 380 -5.67 9.39 31.70
C LEU A 380 -6.79 8.41 31.31
N ASP A 381 -6.66 7.78 30.15
CA ASP A 381 -7.63 6.82 29.62
C ASP A 381 -7.25 5.36 29.89
N SER A 382 -6.04 5.12 30.45
CA SER A 382 -5.49 3.77 30.72
C SER A 382 -5.59 2.87 29.48
N SER A 383 -4.98 3.34 28.38
CA SER A 383 -5.16 2.77 27.05
C SER A 383 -4.94 1.26 27.00
N LEU A 384 -5.78 0.58 26.21
CA LEU A 384 -5.82 -0.89 26.11
C LEU A 384 -6.13 -1.60 27.45
N ASN A 385 -6.75 -0.88 28.40
CA ASN A 385 -7.10 -1.37 29.75
C ASN A 385 -5.88 -1.72 30.63
N ILE A 386 -4.67 -1.32 30.22
CA ILE A 386 -3.44 -1.34 31.02
C ILE A 386 -3.46 -0.12 31.95
N LYS A 387 -3.33 -0.32 33.28
CA LYS A 387 -3.57 0.73 34.30
C LYS A 387 -2.33 1.01 35.14
N LEU A 388 -1.85 2.26 35.13
CA LEU A 388 -0.59 2.66 35.77
C LEU A 388 -0.85 3.64 36.95
N GLU A 389 -0.70 3.15 38.18
CA GLU A 389 -0.97 3.93 39.40
C GLU A 389 0.14 4.96 39.66
N SER A 390 -0.09 6.21 39.25
CA SER A 390 0.87 7.32 39.28
C SER A 390 1.10 7.90 40.69
N LYS A 391 2.33 7.81 41.20
CA LYS A 391 2.78 8.21 42.55
C LYS A 391 3.88 9.25 42.59
N SER A 392 4.74 9.38 41.59
CA SER A 392 5.79 10.41 41.52
C SER A 392 5.20 11.81 41.28
N THR A 393 6.07 12.82 41.11
CA THR A 393 5.71 14.14 40.60
C THR A 393 5.55 14.09 39.08
N GLU A 394 6.43 13.35 38.43
CA GLU A 394 6.68 13.23 37.01
C GLU A 394 5.50 12.54 36.29
N SER A 395 5.04 11.41 36.82
CA SER A 395 3.86 10.69 36.29
C SER A 395 2.57 11.51 36.45
N LYS A 396 2.45 12.25 37.56
CA LYS A 396 1.32 13.18 37.78
C LYS A 396 1.39 14.39 36.87
N GLU A 397 2.57 14.93 36.56
CA GLU A 397 2.72 16.00 35.58
C GLU A 397 2.33 15.55 34.17
N ILE A 398 2.63 14.31 33.77
CA ILE A 398 2.14 13.73 32.51
C ILE A 398 0.61 13.63 32.55
N LEU A 399 0.04 13.06 33.60
CA LEU A 399 -1.41 12.90 33.76
C LEU A 399 -2.17 14.26 33.78
N GLU A 400 -1.64 15.28 34.47
CA GLU A 400 -2.23 16.63 34.45
C GLU A 400 -2.01 17.33 33.10
N ARG A 401 -0.94 17.02 32.36
CA ARG A 401 -0.74 17.52 30.99
C ARG A 401 -1.71 16.89 30.00
N GLU A 402 -1.98 15.58 30.11
CA GLU A 402 -3.04 14.89 29.37
C GLU A 402 -4.43 15.44 29.72
N LYS A 403 -4.73 15.66 31.01
CA LYS A 403 -5.99 16.32 31.42
C LYS A 403 -6.10 17.74 30.89
N ALA A 404 -5.02 18.52 30.97
CA ALA A 404 -4.99 19.88 30.44
C ALA A 404 -5.09 19.89 28.91
N GLN A 405 -4.58 18.88 28.22
CA GLN A 405 -4.80 18.71 26.78
C GLN A 405 -6.24 18.29 26.48
N LYS A 406 -6.82 17.32 27.18
CA LYS A 406 -8.23 16.94 27.05
C LYS A 406 -9.19 18.08 27.42
N GLN A 407 -8.79 18.98 28.33
CA GLN A 407 -9.50 20.23 28.64
C GLN A 407 -9.28 21.33 27.58
N LYS A 408 -8.08 21.41 26.97
CA LYS A 408 -7.88 22.21 25.76
C LYS A 408 -8.77 21.67 24.65
N ASP A 409 -8.80 20.39 24.35
CA ASP A 409 -9.60 19.83 23.27
C ASP A 409 -11.11 19.94 23.54
N SER A 410 -11.55 19.90 24.81
CA SER A 410 -12.94 20.19 25.20
C SER A 410 -13.30 21.69 25.37
N SER A 411 -12.35 22.61 25.19
CA SER A 411 -12.58 24.07 25.11
C SER A 411 -12.21 24.68 23.75
N LEU A 412 -11.34 24.00 23.00
CA LEU A 412 -11.10 24.14 21.57
C LEU A 412 -12.26 23.52 20.78
N THR A 413 -13.04 22.57 21.31
CA THR A 413 -14.40 22.30 20.75
C THR A 413 -15.42 23.40 21.07
N ALA A 414 -15.03 24.48 21.77
CA ALA A 414 -15.84 25.70 21.92
C ALA A 414 -15.26 26.94 21.19
N GLN A 415 -14.01 26.91 20.71
CA GLN A 415 -13.37 28.04 19.97
C GLN A 415 -12.58 27.65 18.70
N HIS A 416 -12.42 26.36 18.47
CA HIS A 416 -11.68 25.71 17.39
C HIS A 416 -12.47 24.48 16.88
N ASP A 417 -13.80 24.57 16.95
CA ASP A 417 -14.76 23.56 16.46
C ASP A 417 -14.82 23.56 14.91
N ASN A 418 -13.64 23.29 14.36
CA ASN A 418 -13.32 22.92 12.98
C ASN A 418 -12.78 21.49 12.96
N VAL A 419 -13.27 20.63 13.88
CA VAL A 419 -13.97 19.46 13.35
C VAL A 419 -14.93 20.03 12.32
N ILE A 420 -14.63 19.85 11.02
CA ILE A 420 -15.52 20.32 9.96
C ILE A 420 -16.83 19.57 10.19
N ALA A 421 -17.80 20.23 10.82
CA ALA A 421 -19.00 19.56 11.29
C ALA A 421 -19.70 19.00 10.07
N THR A 422 -19.76 17.66 9.93
CA THR A 422 -20.07 17.07 8.63
C THR A 422 -21.57 16.92 8.39
N ALA A 423 -21.92 16.79 7.12
CA ALA A 423 -23.25 16.45 6.64
C ALA A 423 -23.14 15.42 5.50
N PHE A 424 -24.17 14.56 5.40
CA PHE A 424 -24.34 13.68 4.26
C PHE A 424 -25.12 14.41 3.17
N LEU A 425 -24.39 14.99 2.22
CA LEU A 425 -24.94 15.84 1.15
C LEU A 425 -25.03 15.09 -0.18
N HIS A 426 -25.74 15.69 -1.14
CA HIS A 426 -25.88 15.14 -2.49
C HIS A 426 -24.84 15.78 -3.44
N PRO A 427 -24.09 14.99 -4.22
CA PRO A 427 -23.17 15.49 -5.26
C PRO A 427 -23.95 16.05 -6.46
N ILE A 428 -23.32 16.93 -7.21
CA ILE A 428 -23.78 17.36 -8.54
C ILE A 428 -23.80 16.16 -9.49
N LEU A 429 -24.86 16.05 -10.29
CA LEU A 429 -24.96 15.16 -11.45
C LEU A 429 -25.05 15.96 -12.75
N GLU A 430 -24.90 15.30 -13.91
CA GLU A 430 -25.04 15.95 -15.23
C GLU A 430 -26.38 16.69 -15.45
N ASP A 431 -27.45 16.30 -14.75
CA ASP A 431 -28.76 16.94 -14.88
C ASP A 431 -28.98 18.14 -13.92
N ASN A 432 -28.06 18.42 -12.99
CA ASN A 432 -28.18 19.58 -12.12
C ASN A 432 -28.08 20.90 -12.91
N GLU A 433 -28.84 21.90 -12.49
CA GLU A 433 -28.71 23.25 -13.03
C GLU A 433 -27.77 24.07 -12.15
N ILE A 434 -26.69 24.61 -12.74
CA ILE A 434 -25.79 25.54 -12.07
C ILE A 434 -25.74 26.84 -12.85
N LYS A 435 -25.90 27.97 -12.16
CA LYS A 435 -25.97 29.31 -12.73
C LYS A 435 -24.99 30.27 -12.08
N CYS A 436 -24.51 31.24 -12.85
CA CYS A 436 -23.94 32.47 -12.29
C CYS A 436 -25.06 33.50 -12.00
N PRO A 437 -24.81 34.57 -11.21
CA PRO A 437 -25.83 35.55 -10.83
C PRO A 437 -26.43 36.37 -11.98
N HIS A 438 -25.92 36.19 -13.21
CA HIS A 438 -26.36 36.86 -14.43
C HIS A 438 -26.98 35.85 -15.42
N ASN A 439 -27.69 34.85 -14.89
CA ASN A 439 -28.44 33.78 -15.58
C ASN A 439 -27.65 32.91 -16.58
N GLY A 440 -26.33 33.07 -16.69
CA GLY A 440 -25.49 32.17 -17.48
C GLY A 440 -25.39 30.80 -16.83
N VAL A 441 -25.71 29.75 -17.59
CA VAL A 441 -25.81 28.35 -17.15
C VAL A 441 -24.50 27.62 -17.45
N VAL A 442 -24.04 26.79 -16.51
CA VAL A 442 -22.89 25.89 -16.68
C VAL A 442 -23.30 24.71 -17.54
N LYS A 443 -22.52 24.36 -18.57
CA LYS A 443 -22.63 23.06 -19.22
C LYS A 443 -21.90 22.02 -18.38
N LEU A 444 -22.65 21.14 -17.71
CA LEU A 444 -22.10 19.97 -17.03
C LEU A 444 -21.85 18.84 -18.03
N LYS A 445 -20.73 18.13 -17.84
CA LYS A 445 -20.40 16.88 -18.54
C LYS A 445 -19.44 16.09 -17.67
N SER A 446 -19.73 14.82 -17.45
CA SER A 446 -18.93 13.92 -16.65
C SER A 446 -17.87 13.23 -17.50
N ASN A 447 -16.63 13.15 -16.98
CA ASN A 447 -15.56 12.32 -17.52
C ASN A 447 -15.10 11.32 -16.46
N LYS A 448 -14.50 11.77 -15.35
CA LYS A 448 -14.08 10.85 -14.27
C LYS A 448 -15.27 10.31 -13.48
N GLY A 449 -16.36 11.07 -13.38
CA GLY A 449 -17.60 10.65 -12.70
C GLY A 449 -18.47 9.65 -13.49
N LYS A 450 -18.16 9.36 -14.77
CA LYS A 450 -18.97 8.53 -15.67
C LYS A 450 -19.44 7.19 -15.08
N PRO A 451 -18.64 6.44 -14.30
CA PRO A 451 -19.08 5.17 -13.71
C PRO A 451 -20.14 5.34 -12.61
N PHE A 452 -20.09 6.44 -11.84
CA PHE A 452 -20.92 6.64 -10.65
C PHE A 452 -22.24 7.31 -11.03
N LYS A 453 -23.27 6.48 -11.24
CA LYS A 453 -24.58 6.94 -11.75
C LYS A 453 -25.68 6.85 -10.69
N SER A 454 -26.44 7.93 -10.51
CA SER A 454 -27.71 7.91 -9.78
C SER A 454 -28.86 7.84 -10.78
N LYS A 455 -29.66 6.76 -10.74
CA LYS A 455 -30.78 6.53 -11.68
C LYS A 455 -30.35 6.64 -13.17
N GLY A 456 -29.11 6.25 -13.47
CA GLY A 456 -28.50 6.33 -14.80
C GLY A 456 -27.77 7.64 -15.12
N ILE A 457 -27.93 8.69 -14.30
CA ILE A 457 -27.32 10.02 -14.52
C ILE A 457 -25.93 10.06 -13.84
N PRO A 458 -24.83 10.34 -14.56
CA PRO A 458 -23.48 10.42 -14.00
C PRO A 458 -23.26 11.54 -12.99
N MET A 459 -22.33 11.31 -12.05
CA MET A 459 -21.82 12.29 -11.10
C MET A 459 -20.83 13.27 -11.75
N ILE A 460 -20.70 14.47 -11.18
CA ILE A 460 -19.69 15.48 -11.56
C ILE A 460 -18.65 15.60 -10.46
N LEU A 461 -17.38 15.39 -10.81
CA LEU A 461 -16.22 15.55 -9.92
C LEU A 461 -15.52 16.90 -10.14
N GLU A 462 -14.51 17.24 -9.34
CA GLU A 462 -13.84 18.55 -9.39
C GLU A 462 -13.18 18.82 -10.74
N SER A 463 -12.50 17.82 -11.32
CA SER A 463 -11.88 17.94 -12.65
C SER A 463 -12.88 17.88 -13.81
N ASP A 464 -14.11 17.42 -13.57
CA ASP A 464 -15.23 17.55 -14.52
C ASP A 464 -15.83 18.98 -14.48
N LEU A 465 -15.91 19.60 -13.29
CA LEU A 465 -16.56 20.90 -13.06
C LEU A 465 -15.63 22.10 -13.32
N ILE A 466 -14.33 21.99 -13.03
CA ILE A 466 -13.38 23.07 -13.26
C ILE A 466 -13.24 23.35 -14.77
N ASN A 467 -13.08 24.62 -15.13
CA ASN A 467 -13.05 25.10 -16.52
C ASN A 467 -14.32 24.82 -17.35
N SER A 468 -15.36 24.18 -16.79
CA SER A 468 -16.65 23.97 -17.47
C SER A 468 -17.28 25.30 -17.93
N SER A 469 -17.74 25.32 -19.19
CA SER A 469 -18.19 26.55 -19.86
C SER A 469 -19.51 27.09 -19.30
N ILE A 470 -19.61 28.43 -19.22
CA ILE A 470 -20.81 29.17 -18.82
C ILE A 470 -21.40 29.84 -20.07
N VAL A 471 -22.65 29.56 -20.40
CA VAL A 471 -23.34 30.03 -21.62
C VAL A 471 -24.58 30.85 -21.26
N GLY A 472 -24.88 31.90 -22.04
CA GLY A 472 -26.05 32.75 -21.84
C GLY A 472 -25.90 33.82 -20.75
N CYS A 473 -24.69 34.05 -20.23
CA CYS A 473 -24.43 35.07 -19.21
C CYS A 473 -24.66 36.49 -19.74
N THR A 474 -25.52 37.27 -19.10
CA THR A 474 -25.90 38.63 -19.55
C THR A 474 -25.09 39.75 -18.90
N ASN A 475 -24.03 39.42 -18.16
CA ASN A 475 -23.24 40.39 -17.38
C ASN A 475 -22.64 41.50 -18.26
N ASN A 476 -22.74 42.75 -17.80
CA ASN A 476 -22.13 43.91 -18.43
C ASN A 476 -21.46 44.82 -17.37
N ILE A 477 -20.48 45.60 -17.81
CA ILE A 477 -19.79 46.60 -16.97
C ILE A 477 -19.75 47.90 -17.77
N ALA A 478 -20.37 48.96 -17.25
CA ALA A 478 -20.51 50.26 -17.93
C ALA A 478 -21.04 50.13 -19.38
N GLY A 479 -22.00 49.22 -19.62
CA GLY A 479 -22.57 48.93 -20.93
C GLY A 479 -21.75 47.98 -21.82
N ILE A 480 -20.51 47.64 -21.45
CA ILE A 480 -19.66 46.70 -22.18
C ILE A 480 -19.98 45.25 -21.76
N PRO A 481 -20.38 44.35 -22.68
CA PRO A 481 -20.61 42.94 -22.37
C PRO A 481 -19.38 42.29 -21.75
N THR A 482 -19.52 41.76 -20.53
CA THR A 482 -18.43 41.14 -19.77
C THR A 482 -18.91 39.80 -19.16
N PRO A 483 -19.38 38.85 -19.98
CA PRO A 483 -19.98 37.60 -19.49
C PRO A 483 -19.03 36.79 -18.62
N CYS A 484 -19.57 36.06 -17.63
CA CYS A 484 -18.93 34.89 -17.06
C CYS A 484 -18.88 33.80 -18.13
N THR A 485 -17.72 33.14 -18.30
CA THR A 485 -17.47 32.26 -19.45
C THR A 485 -17.05 30.85 -19.06
N LEU A 486 -16.50 30.66 -17.85
CA LEU A 486 -16.17 29.34 -17.29
C LEU A 486 -16.11 29.38 -15.76
N ILE A 487 -16.17 28.21 -15.12
CA ILE A 487 -15.81 28.02 -13.70
C ILE A 487 -14.29 28.04 -13.58
N SER A 488 -13.72 28.92 -12.76
CA SER A 488 -12.26 29.07 -12.65
C SER A 488 -11.66 28.70 -11.29
N VAL A 489 -12.50 28.61 -10.24
CA VAL A 489 -12.07 28.25 -8.88
C VAL A 489 -13.14 27.39 -8.22
N ILE A 490 -12.69 26.33 -7.56
CA ILE A 490 -13.45 25.50 -6.65
C ILE A 490 -12.64 25.46 -5.35
N LEU A 491 -13.20 25.97 -4.25
CA LEU A 491 -12.56 25.94 -2.94
C LEU A 491 -12.71 24.56 -2.28
N PRO A 492 -11.79 24.15 -1.37
CA PRO A 492 -11.86 22.85 -0.70
C PRO A 492 -13.21 22.59 -0.02
N SER A 493 -13.84 23.62 0.52
CA SER A 493 -15.16 23.55 1.18
C SER A 493 -16.33 23.23 0.25
N ALA A 494 -16.14 23.11 -1.08
CA ALA A 494 -17.16 22.63 -2.01
C ALA A 494 -17.19 21.10 -2.17
N ARG A 495 -16.14 20.41 -1.72
CA ARG A 495 -15.87 18.99 -1.95
C ARG A 495 -16.56 18.08 -0.92
N ALA A 496 -16.87 16.86 -1.30
CA ALA A 496 -16.99 15.75 -0.36
C ALA A 496 -15.64 15.43 0.30
N LEU A 497 -15.67 14.75 1.45
CA LEU A 497 -14.47 14.25 2.12
C LEU A 497 -13.96 12.93 1.51
N LYS A 498 -14.85 12.12 0.89
CA LYS A 498 -14.51 10.89 0.18
C LYS A 498 -14.25 11.16 -1.30
N LYS A 499 -13.09 10.72 -1.81
CA LYS A 499 -12.76 10.72 -3.25
C LYS A 499 -13.48 9.59 -3.99
N TYR A 500 -13.69 9.79 -5.29
CA TYR A 500 -14.24 8.82 -6.25
C TYR A 500 -13.40 8.89 -7.53
N ASN A 501 -12.87 7.77 -8.03
CA ASN A 501 -11.93 7.76 -9.17
C ASN A 501 -10.81 8.82 -9.01
N ASP A 502 -10.16 8.80 -7.82
CA ASP A 502 -9.11 9.73 -7.36
C ASP A 502 -9.49 11.21 -7.19
N ASP A 503 -10.71 11.61 -7.57
CA ASP A 503 -11.14 13.02 -7.62
C ASP A 503 -12.30 13.29 -6.64
N TYR A 504 -12.59 14.56 -6.37
CA TYR A 504 -13.58 14.96 -5.38
C TYR A 504 -14.96 15.23 -5.99
N PRO A 505 -16.03 14.54 -5.57
CA PRO A 505 -17.40 14.96 -5.84
C PRO A 505 -17.67 16.36 -5.28
N ILE A 506 -18.31 17.23 -6.07
CA ILE A 506 -18.69 18.57 -5.62
C ILE A 506 -20.15 18.56 -5.15
N MET A 507 -20.40 19.05 -3.94
CA MET A 507 -21.72 18.99 -3.30
C MET A 507 -22.62 20.14 -3.75
N GLN A 508 -23.87 19.83 -4.09
CA GLN A 508 -24.84 20.80 -4.59
C GLN A 508 -25.06 21.96 -3.62
N ASP A 509 -25.27 21.65 -2.33
CA ASP A 509 -25.55 22.62 -1.28
C ASP A 509 -24.31 23.46 -0.88
N LEU A 510 -23.10 23.06 -1.32
CA LEU A 510 -21.85 23.76 -1.04
C LEU A 510 -21.34 24.60 -2.23
N VAL A 511 -22.01 24.58 -3.39
CA VAL A 511 -21.61 25.37 -4.57
C VAL A 511 -21.60 26.88 -4.26
N SER A 512 -22.63 27.34 -3.55
CA SER A 512 -22.79 28.76 -3.21
C SER A 512 -21.68 29.19 -2.24
N GLY A 513 -20.92 30.20 -2.64
CA GLY A 513 -19.79 30.72 -1.85
C GLY A 513 -18.46 29.96 -1.99
N ASN A 514 -18.44 28.78 -2.63
CA ASN A 514 -17.22 27.98 -2.78
C ASN A 514 -16.84 27.67 -4.25
N VAL A 515 -17.74 27.87 -5.22
CA VAL A 515 -17.46 27.70 -6.66
C VAL A 515 -17.63 29.04 -7.38
N PHE A 516 -16.64 29.45 -8.19
CA PHE A 516 -16.58 30.80 -8.77
C PHE A 516 -16.32 30.81 -10.28
N SER A 517 -16.91 31.78 -10.97
CA SER A 517 -16.59 32.08 -12.37
C SER A 517 -15.26 32.80 -12.54
N ASP A 518 -14.73 32.77 -13.76
CA ASP A 518 -13.55 33.53 -14.20
C ASP A 518 -13.63 35.05 -13.89
N LYS A 519 -14.85 35.62 -13.94
CA LYS A 519 -15.12 37.02 -13.60
C LYS A 519 -15.23 37.26 -12.08
N GLY A 520 -15.04 36.24 -11.24
CA GLY A 520 -15.00 36.31 -9.77
C GLY A 520 -16.37 36.45 -9.11
N PHE A 521 -17.41 35.81 -9.67
CA PHE A 521 -18.74 35.74 -9.06
C PHE A 521 -19.02 34.32 -8.55
N PRO A 522 -19.62 34.14 -7.37
CA PRO A 522 -20.02 32.82 -6.88
C PRO A 522 -21.11 32.22 -7.77
N LEU A 523 -21.08 30.91 -7.96
CA LEU A 523 -22.12 30.16 -8.65
C LEU A 523 -23.18 29.66 -7.67
N ILE A 524 -24.35 29.30 -8.21
CA ILE A 524 -25.48 28.76 -7.45
C ILE A 524 -25.94 27.49 -8.17
N ALA A 525 -25.97 26.35 -7.49
CA ALA A 525 -26.64 25.16 -7.97
C ALA A 525 -28.10 25.14 -7.50
N THR A 526 -29.00 24.61 -8.32
CA THR A 526 -30.36 24.25 -7.91
C THR A 526 -30.35 22.82 -7.35
N PRO A 527 -30.64 22.60 -6.05
CA PRO A 527 -30.57 21.28 -5.45
C PRO A 527 -31.61 20.31 -6.03
N LYS A 528 -31.19 19.06 -6.21
CA LYS A 528 -31.97 17.91 -6.70
C LYS A 528 -31.65 16.67 -5.86
N PRO A 529 -32.65 15.97 -5.31
CA PRO A 529 -32.42 14.73 -4.57
C PRO A 529 -31.97 13.61 -5.51
N ASN A 530 -30.89 12.93 -5.15
CA ASN A 530 -30.33 11.80 -5.89
C ASN A 530 -30.01 10.62 -4.97
N THR A 531 -29.49 9.50 -5.48
CA THR A 531 -29.25 8.29 -4.67
C THR A 531 -27.96 8.32 -3.86
N PHE A 532 -27.10 9.34 -4.04
CA PHE A 532 -25.84 9.46 -3.31
C PHE A 532 -26.00 10.32 -2.06
N ARG A 533 -25.39 9.88 -0.96
CA ARG A 533 -25.24 10.65 0.28
C ARG A 533 -23.80 10.54 0.72
N ILE A 534 -23.04 11.62 0.58
CA ILE A 534 -21.58 11.59 0.73
C ILE A 534 -21.18 12.50 1.90
N ASN A 535 -20.34 11.97 2.79
CA ASN A 535 -19.81 12.69 3.95
C ASN A 535 -19.01 13.91 3.49
N SER A 536 -19.44 15.10 3.91
CA SER A 536 -19.05 16.40 3.35
C SER A 536 -19.05 17.49 4.43
N PRO A 537 -18.44 18.67 4.21
CA PRO A 537 -18.63 19.83 5.08
C PRO A 537 -20.11 20.21 5.23
N LYS A 538 -20.54 20.69 6.41
CA LYS A 538 -21.86 21.34 6.52
C LYS A 538 -21.90 22.62 5.67
N PRO A 539 -23.05 22.95 5.07
CA PRO A 539 -23.29 24.27 4.51
C PRO A 539 -23.12 25.36 5.59
N ILE A 540 -22.48 26.46 5.21
CA ILE A 540 -22.32 27.66 6.04
C ILE A 540 -23.34 28.69 5.55
N ASP A 541 -24.03 29.38 6.48
CA ASP A 541 -24.98 30.43 6.12
C ASP A 541 -24.31 31.53 5.28
N SER A 542 -24.73 31.62 4.01
CA SER A 542 -24.09 32.40 2.95
C SER A 542 -23.99 33.90 3.24
N ASN A 543 -24.84 34.40 4.15
CA ASN A 543 -24.80 35.79 4.64
C ASN A 543 -23.53 36.13 5.46
N THR A 544 -22.69 35.15 5.82
CA THR A 544 -21.52 35.35 6.70
C THR A 544 -20.16 35.34 5.98
N GLN A 545 -20.09 34.94 4.70
CA GLN A 545 -18.86 34.97 3.91
C GLN A 545 -18.54 36.39 3.40
N ASN A 546 -17.98 37.23 4.28
CA ASN A 546 -17.49 38.54 3.88
C ASN A 546 -16.25 38.41 2.96
N LYS A 547 -16.16 39.26 1.94
CA LYS A 547 -15.25 39.09 0.79
C LYS A 547 -13.76 39.04 1.18
N GLN A 548 -13.34 39.83 2.17
CA GLN A 548 -11.97 39.82 2.69
C GLN A 548 -11.58 38.47 3.32
N LYS A 549 -12.55 37.73 3.87
CA LYS A 549 -12.34 36.38 4.45
C LYS A 549 -12.09 35.32 3.38
N LEU A 550 -12.51 35.57 2.14
CA LEU A 550 -12.27 34.73 0.98
C LEU A 550 -10.87 34.97 0.38
N GLU A 551 -10.45 36.24 0.35
CA GLU A 551 -9.13 36.65 -0.15
C GLU A 551 -7.98 36.03 0.69
N SER A 552 -8.18 35.86 2.01
CA SER A 552 -7.27 35.14 2.92
C SER A 552 -7.31 33.60 2.83
N GLN A 553 -8.13 33.00 1.96
CA GLN A 553 -8.25 31.55 1.78
C GLN A 553 -7.62 31.03 0.47
N ILE A 554 -7.14 31.94 -0.39
CA ILE A 554 -6.68 31.61 -1.74
C ILE A 554 -5.15 31.62 -1.77
N ASN A 555 -4.57 30.54 -1.25
CA ASN A 555 -3.15 30.27 -1.42
C ASN A 555 -2.86 29.92 -2.88
N LEU A 556 -1.81 30.50 -3.45
CA LEU A 556 -1.32 30.19 -4.79
C LEU A 556 -0.07 29.31 -4.68
N TYR A 557 -0.03 28.26 -5.50
CA TYR A 557 1.03 27.25 -5.49
C TYR A 557 1.55 27.06 -6.91
N ARG A 558 2.87 26.82 -7.03
CA ARG A 558 3.52 26.46 -8.29
C ARG A 558 2.96 25.11 -8.78
N PRO A 559 2.32 25.04 -9.96
CA PRO A 559 1.80 23.79 -10.50
C PRO A 559 2.91 23.08 -11.29
N THR A 560 3.05 21.77 -11.10
CA THR A 560 4.10 20.95 -11.73
C THR A 560 3.52 19.71 -12.40
N LEU A 561 4.32 19.10 -13.28
CA LEU A 561 4.01 17.84 -13.95
C LEU A 561 5.06 16.78 -13.53
N ARG A 562 4.66 15.51 -13.49
CA ARG A 562 5.58 14.38 -13.26
C ARG A 562 5.40 13.35 -14.37
N LEU A 563 6.49 13.00 -15.04
CA LEU A 563 6.52 12.08 -16.16
C LEU A 563 7.04 10.72 -15.68
N HIS A 564 6.21 9.69 -15.83
CA HIS A 564 6.51 8.31 -15.50
C HIS A 564 6.83 7.55 -16.79
N TYR A 565 7.89 6.75 -16.75
CA TYR A 565 8.36 5.98 -17.88
C TYR A 565 8.79 4.57 -17.45
N LYS A 566 8.26 3.57 -18.16
CA LYS A 566 8.47 2.13 -17.98
C LYS A 566 8.75 1.52 -19.36
N ILE A 567 9.42 0.37 -19.45
CA ILE A 567 9.57 -0.36 -20.73
C ILE A 567 8.37 -1.28 -21.00
N THR A 568 7.64 -1.68 -19.95
CA THR A 568 6.47 -2.55 -20.03
C THR A 568 5.46 -2.18 -18.95
N PRO A 569 4.13 -2.31 -19.15
CA PRO A 569 3.13 -2.02 -18.13
C PRO A 569 3.32 -2.85 -16.84
N LEU A 570 3.95 -4.02 -16.97
CA LEU A 570 4.25 -4.93 -15.87
C LEU A 570 5.45 -4.51 -15.00
N GLN A 571 6.19 -3.46 -15.39
CA GLN A 571 7.28 -2.90 -14.59
C GLN A 571 6.70 -2.06 -13.45
N LYS A 572 7.30 -2.10 -12.26
CA LYS A 572 6.81 -1.34 -11.08
C LYS A 572 7.59 -0.05 -10.87
N ASP A 573 8.90 -0.17 -10.98
CA ASP A 573 9.86 0.93 -11.00
C ASP A 573 9.75 1.79 -12.27
N ASN A 574 10.07 3.07 -12.14
CA ASN A 574 10.26 3.98 -13.27
C ASN A 574 11.73 3.90 -13.71
N LEU A 575 11.97 3.99 -15.01
CA LEU A 575 13.31 3.92 -15.57
C LEU A 575 14.05 5.26 -15.41
N PRO A 576 15.34 5.25 -15.02
CA PRO A 576 16.15 6.46 -14.99
C PRO A 576 16.31 7.07 -16.39
N ILE A 577 15.83 8.31 -16.55
CA ILE A 577 15.91 9.05 -17.82
C ILE A 577 17.23 9.84 -17.86
N TYR A 578 18.26 9.29 -18.49
CA TYR A 578 19.55 9.98 -18.69
C TYR A 578 19.54 10.93 -19.90
N ARG A 579 18.76 10.61 -20.93
CA ARG A 579 18.63 11.37 -22.18
C ARG A 579 17.18 11.39 -22.65
N LEU A 580 16.70 12.54 -23.09
CA LEU A 580 15.37 12.74 -23.68
C LEU A 580 15.44 13.74 -24.81
N LYS A 581 14.46 13.73 -25.72
CA LYS A 581 14.44 14.61 -26.89
C LYS A 581 13.25 15.56 -26.83
N LEU A 582 13.56 16.83 -26.68
CA LEU A 582 12.63 17.96 -26.61
C LEU A 582 12.49 18.55 -28.03
N ASN A 583 11.35 18.30 -28.66
CA ASN A 583 11.12 18.55 -30.08
C ASN A 583 12.19 17.89 -30.97
N ASP A 584 13.15 18.70 -31.46
CA ASP A 584 14.20 18.32 -32.39
C ASP A 584 15.60 18.34 -31.71
N SER A 585 15.67 18.63 -30.41
CA SER A 585 16.91 18.76 -29.63
C SER A 585 17.01 17.69 -28.54
N ILE A 586 18.18 17.11 -28.35
CA ILE A 586 18.45 16.16 -27.26
C ILE A 586 18.88 16.93 -26.02
N ILE A 587 18.31 16.55 -24.87
CA ILE A 587 18.75 16.92 -23.53
C ILE A 587 19.37 15.65 -22.93
N GLU A 588 20.62 15.76 -22.50
CA GLU A 588 21.36 14.67 -21.86
C GLU A 588 21.96 15.13 -20.53
N SER A 589 22.12 14.18 -19.59
CA SER A 589 22.80 14.44 -18.32
C SER A 589 24.30 14.52 -18.51
N ASN A 590 24.96 15.42 -17.78
CA ASN A 590 26.40 15.68 -17.90
C ASN A 590 27.27 14.79 -16.99
N ASN A 591 26.67 14.08 -16.01
CA ASN A 591 27.39 13.51 -14.86
C ASN A 591 26.99 12.05 -14.52
N ASP A 592 26.46 11.28 -15.47
CA ASP A 592 25.94 9.90 -15.28
C ASP A 592 24.90 9.74 -14.14
N THR A 593 24.30 10.85 -13.69
CA THR A 593 23.07 10.86 -12.89
C THR A 593 21.85 10.92 -13.81
N PRO A 594 20.70 10.33 -13.45
CA PRO A 594 19.45 10.57 -14.16
C PRO A 594 19.08 12.06 -14.16
N LEU A 595 18.26 12.50 -15.12
CA LEU A 595 17.66 13.83 -15.11
C LEU A 595 16.49 13.84 -14.10
N ASP A 596 16.54 14.72 -13.10
CA ASP A 596 15.44 14.85 -12.11
C ASP A 596 14.22 15.62 -12.66
N SER A 597 14.47 16.58 -13.56
CA SER A 597 13.44 17.41 -14.17
C SER A 597 13.90 18.10 -15.44
N ILE A 598 12.95 18.59 -16.23
CA ILE A 598 13.17 19.57 -17.31
C ILE A 598 12.27 20.78 -17.12
N THR A 599 12.80 21.97 -17.44
CA THR A 599 12.02 23.21 -17.58
C THR A 599 11.82 23.51 -19.07
N ILE A 600 10.57 23.73 -19.46
CA ILE A 600 10.18 24.07 -20.84
C ILE A 600 9.76 25.54 -20.86
N ASP A 601 10.48 26.39 -21.59
CA ASP A 601 10.06 27.78 -21.84
C ASP A 601 9.02 27.80 -22.96
N ILE A 602 7.84 28.38 -22.73
CA ILE A 602 6.72 28.32 -23.67
C ILE A 602 7.00 29.15 -24.94
N ALA A 603 7.75 30.24 -24.84
CA ALA A 603 8.05 31.10 -25.99
C ALA A 603 9.18 30.53 -26.87
N LYS A 604 10.13 29.80 -26.28
CA LYS A 604 11.31 29.25 -26.94
C LYS A 604 11.17 27.78 -27.35
N ASP A 605 10.57 26.95 -26.48
CA ASP A 605 10.62 25.48 -26.56
C ASP A 605 9.28 24.84 -26.96
N THR A 606 8.28 25.63 -27.38
CA THR A 606 6.98 25.12 -27.86
C THR A 606 6.60 25.71 -29.23
N LYS A 607 5.96 24.90 -30.06
CA LYS A 607 5.50 25.25 -31.41
C LYS A 607 4.00 25.60 -31.36
N ASP A 608 3.52 26.48 -32.24
CA ASP A 608 2.08 26.76 -32.33
C ASP A 608 1.34 25.57 -32.92
N LEU A 609 0.10 25.30 -32.47
CA LEU A 609 -0.66 24.10 -32.83
C LEU A 609 -1.06 24.02 -34.33
N HIS A 610 -0.70 25.02 -35.15
CA HIS A 610 -0.80 24.94 -36.62
C HIS A 610 0.53 24.58 -37.30
N ASP A 611 1.68 24.75 -36.64
CA ASP A 611 3.02 24.59 -37.25
C ASP A 611 3.52 23.14 -37.17
N ILE A 612 2.60 22.21 -37.48
CA ILE A 612 2.75 20.76 -37.32
C ILE A 612 3.54 20.09 -38.47
N HIS A 613 3.97 20.85 -39.47
CA HIS A 613 4.54 20.35 -40.73
C HIS A 613 5.80 19.47 -40.58
N ASN A 614 6.49 19.54 -39.45
CA ASN A 614 7.69 18.74 -39.16
C ASN A 614 7.40 17.39 -38.47
N LEU A 615 6.13 17.08 -38.16
CA LEU A 615 5.72 15.81 -37.55
C LEU A 615 5.39 14.76 -38.61
N ASP A 616 5.28 13.49 -38.20
CA ASP A 616 4.74 12.43 -39.07
C ASP A 616 3.33 12.80 -39.58
N LYS A 617 3.01 12.38 -40.81
CA LYS A 617 1.74 12.71 -41.46
C LYS A 617 0.52 12.26 -40.65
N ALA A 618 0.55 11.08 -40.02
CA ALA A 618 -0.58 10.61 -39.22
C ALA A 618 -0.86 11.54 -38.02
N LEU A 619 0.18 12.18 -37.47
CA LEU A 619 0.04 13.19 -36.43
C LEU A 619 -0.42 14.53 -37.00
N GLN A 620 0.01 14.93 -38.19
CA GLN A 620 -0.46 16.17 -38.84
C GLN A 620 -1.98 16.13 -39.08
N ASP A 621 -2.50 15.01 -39.57
CA ASP A 621 -3.93 14.82 -39.81
C ASP A 621 -4.74 14.88 -38.49
N ILE A 622 -4.26 14.22 -37.42
CA ILE A 622 -4.88 14.27 -36.08
C ILE A 622 -4.88 15.70 -35.52
N LEU A 623 -3.71 16.33 -35.42
CA LEU A 623 -3.56 17.65 -34.78
C LEU A 623 -4.35 18.74 -35.50
N SER A 624 -4.50 18.65 -36.83
CA SER A 624 -5.36 19.56 -37.61
C SER A 624 -6.83 19.51 -37.17
N ILE A 625 -7.34 18.30 -36.91
CA ILE A 625 -8.71 18.08 -36.42
C ILE A 625 -8.84 18.60 -34.98
N LEU A 626 -7.88 18.27 -34.11
CA LEU A 626 -7.89 18.73 -32.71
C LEU A 626 -7.85 20.25 -32.62
N HIS A 627 -6.94 20.92 -33.32
CA HIS A 627 -6.84 22.38 -33.34
C HIS A 627 -8.15 23.05 -33.80
N SER A 628 -8.84 22.46 -34.77
CA SER A 628 -10.13 22.95 -35.26
C SER A 628 -11.22 22.83 -34.20
N ASN A 629 -11.34 21.65 -33.57
CA ASN A 629 -12.32 21.39 -32.51
C ASN A 629 -12.04 22.26 -31.26
N LEU A 630 -10.77 22.36 -30.86
CA LEU A 630 -10.32 23.17 -29.73
C LEU A 630 -10.67 24.66 -29.92
N LYS A 631 -10.48 25.21 -31.12
CA LYS A 631 -10.87 26.59 -31.46
C LYS A 631 -12.38 26.83 -31.50
N GLN A 632 -13.20 25.78 -31.61
CA GLN A 632 -14.65 25.87 -31.53
C GLN A 632 -15.15 25.75 -30.07
N SER A 633 -14.51 24.89 -29.27
CA SER A 633 -14.88 24.63 -27.87
C SER A 633 -14.36 25.69 -26.88
N PHE A 634 -13.16 26.23 -27.11
CA PHE A 634 -12.49 27.17 -26.22
C PHE A 634 -12.43 28.59 -26.80
N MET A 635 -12.20 29.59 -25.94
CA MET A 635 -12.32 30.99 -26.31
C MET A 635 -11.10 31.53 -27.08
N LYS A 636 -11.28 32.68 -27.75
CA LYS A 636 -10.20 33.48 -28.36
C LYS A 636 -9.19 34.06 -27.35
N GLU A 637 -9.42 33.91 -26.03
CA GLU A 637 -8.50 34.37 -24.97
C GLU A 637 -7.45 33.30 -24.58
N TYR A 638 -7.33 32.21 -25.36
CA TYR A 638 -6.37 31.12 -25.19
C TYR A 638 -5.25 31.18 -26.24
N MET A 639 -4.05 30.76 -25.85
CA MET A 639 -2.94 30.40 -26.74
C MET A 639 -2.91 28.87 -26.89
N TYR A 640 -2.60 28.37 -28.09
CA TYR A 640 -2.66 26.95 -28.45
C TYR A 640 -1.25 26.50 -28.89
N LYS A 641 -0.49 25.93 -27.95
CA LYS A 641 0.89 25.46 -28.17
C LYS A 641 0.97 23.94 -28.14
N TYR A 642 2.07 23.37 -28.64
CA TYR A 642 2.44 22.00 -28.37
C TYR A 642 3.96 21.82 -28.21
N VAL A 643 4.34 20.74 -27.56
CA VAL A 643 5.73 20.28 -27.40
C VAL A 643 5.77 18.76 -27.46
N SER A 644 6.80 18.18 -28.08
CA SER A 644 7.03 16.73 -28.05
C SER A 644 8.21 16.38 -27.16
N LEU A 645 8.01 15.36 -26.31
CA LEU A 645 9.03 14.73 -25.47
C LEU A 645 9.15 13.27 -25.92
N GLN A 646 10.28 12.90 -26.52
CA GLN A 646 10.55 11.52 -26.92
C GLN A 646 11.49 10.85 -25.90
N LEU A 647 11.11 9.65 -25.48
CA LEU A 647 11.84 8.74 -24.58
C LEU A 647 11.98 7.39 -25.29
N ASP A 648 13.21 7.07 -25.72
CA ASP A 648 13.49 5.94 -26.61
C ASP A 648 12.52 5.91 -27.82
N SER A 649 11.68 4.90 -27.93
CA SER A 649 10.74 4.64 -29.01
C SER A 649 9.37 5.29 -28.79
N ASN A 650 9.15 5.93 -27.64
CA ASN A 650 7.86 6.45 -27.20
C ASN A 650 7.86 7.98 -27.26
N MET A 651 6.81 8.59 -27.82
CA MET A 651 6.65 10.05 -27.81
C MET A 651 5.43 10.47 -27.01
N LEU A 652 5.62 11.43 -26.10
CA LEU A 652 4.57 12.24 -25.52
C LEU A 652 4.44 13.54 -26.33
N LEU A 653 3.28 13.80 -26.91
CA LEU A 653 2.95 15.07 -27.53
C LEU A 653 1.97 15.82 -26.63
N LEU A 654 2.46 16.87 -25.98
CA LEU A 654 1.72 17.64 -24.99
C LEU A 654 1.14 18.89 -25.65
N ILE A 655 -0.19 18.94 -25.78
CA ILE A 655 -0.93 20.09 -26.29
C ILE A 655 -1.30 20.99 -25.11
N LEU A 656 -0.98 22.28 -25.21
CA LEU A 656 -1.10 23.26 -24.15
C LEU A 656 -2.14 24.34 -24.51
N LEU A 657 -3.26 24.35 -23.78
CA LEU A 657 -4.30 25.39 -23.88
C LEU A 657 -4.06 26.41 -22.77
N ILE A 658 -3.40 27.52 -23.10
CA ILE A 658 -2.89 28.48 -22.11
C ILE A 658 -3.81 29.72 -22.04
N PRO A 659 -4.60 29.90 -20.97
CA PRO A 659 -5.50 31.04 -20.87
C PRO A 659 -4.72 32.31 -20.52
N GLN A 660 -4.85 33.35 -21.33
CA GLN A 660 -4.02 34.56 -21.25
C GLN A 660 -4.46 35.58 -20.19
N LYS A 661 -5.49 35.26 -19.40
CA LYS A 661 -6.23 36.22 -18.57
C LYS A 661 -6.55 35.62 -17.22
N ILE A 662 -5.87 36.10 -16.18
CA ILE A 662 -6.03 35.61 -14.81
C ILE A 662 -7.43 35.95 -14.28
N PRO A 663 -8.17 34.96 -13.73
CA PRO A 663 -9.46 35.13 -13.09
C PRO A 663 -9.47 36.28 -12.07
N LYS A 664 -10.58 37.01 -11.98
CA LYS A 664 -10.67 38.22 -11.13
C LYS A 664 -10.32 37.93 -9.66
N ILE A 665 -10.67 36.73 -9.19
CA ILE A 665 -10.49 36.28 -7.81
C ILE A 665 -9.02 36.02 -7.42
N TYR A 666 -8.15 35.66 -8.38
CA TYR A 666 -6.71 35.47 -8.14
C TYR A 666 -5.89 36.77 -8.20
N LYS A 667 -6.50 37.91 -8.59
CA LYS A 667 -5.75 39.13 -8.95
C LYS A 667 -4.96 39.78 -7.82
N GLU A 668 -5.41 39.64 -6.57
CA GLU A 668 -4.73 40.21 -5.41
C GLU A 668 -3.57 39.31 -4.98
N ALA A 669 -3.81 38.02 -4.73
CA ALA A 669 -2.76 37.05 -4.41
C ALA A 669 -1.65 36.98 -5.48
N TYR A 670 -1.99 37.13 -6.77
CA TYR A 670 -0.99 37.15 -7.86
C TYR A 670 -0.06 38.39 -7.84
N LYS A 671 -0.33 39.42 -7.04
CA LYS A 671 0.61 40.53 -6.85
C LYS A 671 1.86 40.09 -6.09
N GLU A 672 1.70 39.21 -5.10
CA GLU A 672 2.74 38.80 -4.15
C GLU A 672 3.21 37.35 -4.37
N TYR A 673 2.47 36.55 -5.15
CA TYR A 673 2.91 35.24 -5.64
C TYR A 673 4.28 35.32 -6.33
N HIS A 674 5.20 34.41 -5.97
CA HIS A 674 6.59 34.48 -6.44
C HIS A 674 6.76 33.81 -7.81
N ASP A 675 6.20 32.62 -8.00
CA ASP A 675 6.36 31.75 -9.18
C ASP A 675 5.55 32.17 -10.43
N LYS A 676 5.44 33.47 -10.69
CA LYS A 676 4.54 34.06 -11.71
C LYS A 676 4.75 33.49 -13.12
N GLU A 677 5.97 33.10 -13.45
CA GLU A 677 6.34 32.50 -14.73
C GLU A 677 5.78 31.08 -14.94
N TYR A 678 5.46 30.33 -13.87
CA TYR A 678 4.75 29.04 -13.96
C TYR A 678 3.22 29.21 -14.04
N GLY A 679 2.75 30.47 -14.04
CA GLY A 679 1.32 30.80 -14.05
C GLY A 679 0.63 30.55 -12.70
N VAL A 680 -0.67 30.77 -12.68
CA VAL A 680 -1.54 30.61 -11.50
C VAL A 680 -2.73 29.71 -11.83
N GLY A 681 -3.08 28.80 -10.93
CA GLY A 681 -4.20 27.88 -11.08
C GLY A 681 -3.74 26.42 -11.09
N ARG A 682 -4.26 25.63 -12.02
CA ARG A 682 -4.02 24.18 -12.13
C ARG A 682 -3.85 23.75 -13.58
N TYR A 683 -3.09 22.69 -13.82
CA TYR A 683 -3.24 21.91 -15.04
C TYR A 683 -4.45 20.98 -14.88
N THR A 684 -5.21 20.75 -15.96
CA THR A 684 -6.29 19.74 -15.98
C THR A 684 -6.38 19.09 -17.35
N TYR A 685 -6.54 17.77 -17.40
CA TYR A 685 -6.72 17.03 -18.65
C TYR A 685 -8.02 17.41 -19.37
N VAL A 686 -7.94 17.65 -20.67
CA VAL A 686 -9.10 17.75 -21.56
C VAL A 686 -9.28 16.38 -22.24
N TYR A 687 -9.82 15.43 -21.48
CA TYR A 687 -9.88 14.01 -21.82
C TYR A 687 -10.41 13.71 -23.24
N GLU A 688 -11.39 14.48 -23.71
CA GLU A 688 -11.98 14.36 -25.05
C GLU A 688 -11.00 14.58 -26.22
N TYR A 689 -9.83 15.17 -25.93
CA TYR A 689 -8.76 15.45 -26.88
C TYR A 689 -7.43 14.80 -26.47
N CYS A 690 -7.47 13.68 -25.73
CA CYS A 690 -6.31 12.85 -25.40
C CYS A 690 -6.41 11.49 -26.14
N TYR A 691 -5.30 11.04 -26.73
CA TYR A 691 -5.27 9.84 -27.60
C TYR A 691 -3.95 9.09 -27.47
N HIS A 692 -3.93 7.83 -27.91
CA HIS A 692 -2.70 7.09 -28.19
C HIS A 692 -2.72 6.60 -29.64
N LYS A 693 -1.56 6.58 -30.30
CA LYS A 693 -1.44 6.30 -31.74
C LYS A 693 -0.12 5.60 -32.08
N ASP A 694 -0.21 4.35 -32.55
CA ASP A 694 0.89 3.67 -33.24
C ASP A 694 1.21 4.35 -34.59
N LEU A 695 2.49 4.44 -34.93
CA LEU A 695 3.02 5.12 -36.12
C LEU A 695 3.60 4.10 -37.13
N ASP A 696 3.28 4.27 -38.42
CA ASP A 696 3.67 3.35 -39.51
C ASP A 696 5.16 3.51 -39.88
N ILE A 697 6.04 2.94 -39.07
CA ILE A 697 7.48 2.93 -39.33
C ILE A 697 7.88 1.71 -40.16
N LYS A 698 8.26 1.98 -41.41
CA LYS A 698 8.70 0.98 -42.40
C LYS A 698 10.14 0.51 -42.24
N ASP A 699 10.88 1.13 -41.33
CA ASP A 699 12.30 0.88 -41.08
C ASP A 699 12.55 0.87 -39.57
N TYR A 700 12.50 -0.31 -38.96
CA TYR A 700 12.64 -0.50 -37.52
C TYR A 700 14.03 -0.11 -37.00
N ALA A 701 15.06 0.01 -37.87
CA ALA A 701 16.37 0.54 -37.49
C ALA A 701 16.39 2.07 -37.35
N LYS A 702 15.27 2.75 -37.68
CA LYS A 702 15.02 4.17 -37.45
C LYS A 702 13.99 4.42 -36.33
N ILE A 703 13.88 3.48 -35.40
CA ILE A 703 13.11 3.62 -34.16
C ILE A 703 14.08 3.91 -33.01
N GLY A 704 13.71 4.82 -32.11
CA GLY A 704 14.49 5.19 -30.92
C GLY A 704 14.79 6.68 -30.85
N LEU A 705 15.42 7.09 -29.75
CA LEU A 705 15.55 8.51 -29.34
C LEU A 705 16.13 9.40 -30.45
N ASP A 706 17.23 8.95 -31.04
CA ASP A 706 17.99 9.68 -32.06
C ASP A 706 17.30 9.67 -33.46
N SER A 707 16.12 9.03 -33.58
CA SER A 707 15.39 8.84 -34.83
C SER A 707 13.87 9.05 -34.66
N ASN A 708 13.01 8.10 -35.00
CA ASN A 708 11.55 8.23 -34.94
C ASN A 708 10.94 7.46 -33.76
N PRO A 709 9.80 7.91 -33.19
CA PRO A 709 9.04 7.15 -32.21
C PRO A 709 8.09 6.15 -32.89
N SER A 710 7.97 4.93 -32.36
CA SER A 710 7.03 3.90 -32.84
C SER A 710 5.58 4.18 -32.46
N ASN A 711 5.35 4.93 -31.38
CA ASN A 711 4.03 5.35 -30.93
C ASN A 711 4.06 6.79 -30.39
N ALA A 712 2.88 7.41 -30.36
CA ALA A 712 2.65 8.73 -29.79
C ALA A 712 1.44 8.72 -28.84
N THR A 713 1.67 9.09 -27.58
CA THR A 713 0.62 9.47 -26.64
C THR A 713 0.42 10.99 -26.74
N ILE A 714 -0.78 11.41 -27.15
CA ILE A 714 -1.16 12.82 -27.30
C ILE A 714 -2.01 13.21 -26.09
N LEU A 715 -1.51 14.13 -25.26
CA LEU A 715 -2.24 14.61 -24.08
C LEU A 715 -2.56 16.10 -24.24
N THR A 716 -3.85 16.47 -24.11
CA THR A 716 -4.28 17.87 -24.10
C THR A 716 -4.48 18.36 -22.66
N LEU A 717 -3.71 19.35 -22.25
CA LEU A 717 -3.83 20.04 -20.97
C LEU A 717 -4.43 21.43 -21.15
N HIS A 718 -5.45 21.75 -20.36
CA HIS A 718 -5.73 23.12 -19.98
C HIS A 718 -4.69 23.53 -18.92
N THR A 719 -3.91 24.58 -19.17
CA THR A 719 -2.80 24.94 -18.27
C THR A 719 -3.19 25.96 -17.21
N ALA A 720 -2.27 26.22 -16.29
CA ALA A 720 -2.31 27.39 -15.42
C ALA A 720 -2.42 28.69 -16.24
N TYR A 721 -3.14 29.67 -15.68
CA TYR A 721 -3.41 30.96 -16.30
C TYR A 721 -2.11 31.78 -16.39
N LYS A 722 -1.79 32.28 -17.59
CA LYS A 722 -0.52 32.96 -17.92
C LYS A 722 0.76 32.17 -17.60
N ALA A 723 0.75 30.85 -17.71
CA ALA A 723 2.01 30.09 -17.74
C ALA A 723 2.94 30.64 -18.84
N GLN A 724 4.24 30.72 -18.53
CA GLN A 724 5.35 31.08 -19.42
C GLN A 724 6.45 30.01 -19.40
N LYS A 725 6.55 29.24 -18.31
CA LYS A 725 7.35 28.03 -18.17
C LYS A 725 6.48 26.87 -17.68
N LEU A 726 6.87 25.65 -18.01
CA LEU A 726 6.42 24.42 -17.34
C LEU A 726 7.63 23.72 -16.72
N GLU A 727 7.40 23.02 -15.61
CA GLU A 727 8.36 22.07 -15.05
C GLU A 727 7.78 20.65 -15.16
N VAL A 728 8.54 19.75 -15.75
CA VAL A 728 8.24 18.32 -15.82
C VAL A 728 9.31 17.59 -15.02
N THR A 729 8.96 17.20 -13.80
CA THR A 729 9.78 16.27 -12.99
C THR A 729 9.74 14.89 -13.62
N LEU A 730 10.82 14.12 -13.47
CA LEU A 730 11.01 12.82 -14.10
C LEU A 730 11.07 11.76 -13.00
N ALA A 731 10.19 10.76 -13.07
CA ALA A 731 10.14 9.70 -12.07
C ALA A 731 11.26 8.68 -12.29
N ASN A 732 11.83 8.15 -11.19
CA ASN A 732 12.97 7.23 -11.21
C ASN A 732 12.84 6.21 -10.07
N GLY A 733 13.11 4.94 -10.36
CA GLY A 733 13.09 3.84 -9.39
C GLY A 733 11.69 3.53 -8.82
N LEU A 734 11.67 2.96 -7.62
CA LEU A 734 10.45 2.79 -6.82
C LEU A 734 9.98 4.15 -6.31
N ASP A 735 9.18 4.81 -7.14
CA ASP A 735 8.59 6.10 -6.84
C ASP A 735 7.42 5.92 -5.85
N SER A 736 7.56 6.47 -4.64
CA SER A 736 6.59 6.33 -3.55
C SER A 736 5.18 6.79 -3.91
N ILE A 737 5.04 7.63 -4.94
CA ILE A 737 3.75 8.08 -5.47
C ILE A 737 2.98 6.94 -6.16
N LEU A 738 3.66 5.97 -6.80
CA LEU A 738 3.03 4.84 -7.49
C LEU A 738 2.67 3.65 -6.58
N GLU A 739 3.30 3.52 -5.40
CA GLU A 739 3.09 2.37 -4.49
C GLU A 739 1.63 2.20 -4.04
N SER A 740 0.82 3.25 -4.19
CA SER A 740 -0.60 3.26 -3.84
C SER A 740 -1.56 2.79 -4.95
N LYS A 741 -1.13 2.63 -6.22
CA LYS A 741 -2.07 2.53 -7.37
C LYS A 741 -1.85 1.38 -8.36
N ASP A 742 -0.64 0.86 -8.51
CA ASP A 742 -0.34 -0.29 -9.39
C ASP A 742 -1.00 -1.63 -8.94
N LYS A 743 -1.89 -1.60 -7.93
CA LYS A 743 -2.70 -2.75 -7.47
C LYS A 743 -4.10 -2.85 -8.08
N GLU A 744 -4.75 -1.75 -8.44
CA GLU A 744 -6.16 -1.77 -8.88
C GLU A 744 -6.35 -1.74 -10.39
N HIS A 745 -5.52 -0.98 -11.12
CA HIS A 745 -5.64 -0.84 -12.58
C HIS A 745 -4.27 -1.00 -13.25
N ASN A 746 -4.10 -2.10 -13.98
CA ASN A 746 -3.00 -2.27 -14.91
C ASN A 746 -3.19 -1.31 -16.10
N THR A 747 -2.63 -0.11 -16.01
CA THR A 747 -2.64 0.82 -17.14
C THR A 747 -1.70 0.31 -18.23
N ASP A 748 -2.23 -0.12 -19.36
CA ASP A 748 -1.47 -0.65 -20.53
C ASP A 748 -0.47 0.37 -21.15
N THR A 749 -0.33 1.56 -20.57
CA THR A 749 0.55 2.67 -20.99
C THR A 749 1.91 2.67 -20.30
N ILE A 750 2.96 2.43 -21.09
CA ILE A 750 4.39 2.49 -20.71
C ILE A 750 4.94 3.90 -20.46
N LEU A 751 4.20 4.94 -20.87
CA LEU A 751 4.53 6.34 -20.61
C LEU A 751 3.25 7.04 -20.14
N THR A 752 3.27 7.58 -18.91
CA THR A 752 2.14 8.33 -18.35
C THR A 752 2.61 9.65 -17.74
N LEU A 753 1.74 10.67 -17.82
CA LEU A 753 1.96 11.96 -17.19
C LEU A 753 1.02 12.08 -15.98
N GLN A 754 1.54 12.53 -14.86
CA GLN A 754 0.80 12.90 -13.67
C GLN A 754 0.79 14.43 -13.54
N VAL A 755 -0.33 14.96 -13.05
CA VAL A 755 -0.51 16.40 -12.77
C VAL A 755 -0.40 16.61 -11.27
N ILE A 756 0.48 17.53 -10.84
CA ILE A 756 0.73 17.85 -9.43
C ILE A 756 0.41 19.33 -9.19
N ASN A 757 -0.80 19.56 -8.70
CA ASN A 757 -1.42 20.87 -8.55
C ASN A 757 -1.23 21.43 -7.12
N GLY A 758 0.03 21.64 -6.70
CA GLY A 758 0.36 22.26 -5.41
C GLY A 758 -0.04 21.40 -4.20
N GLY A 759 0.43 20.15 -4.16
CA GLY A 759 0.03 19.16 -3.14
C GLY A 759 -1.28 18.41 -3.46
N TYR A 760 -1.86 18.62 -4.64
CA TYR A 760 -2.99 17.84 -5.15
C TYR A 760 -2.57 17.01 -6.36
N GLU A 761 -2.63 15.68 -6.24
CA GLU A 761 -2.40 14.75 -7.33
C GLU A 761 -3.70 14.37 -8.05
N GLU A 762 -3.66 14.34 -9.38
CA GLU A 762 -4.73 13.79 -10.22
C GLU A 762 -4.33 12.43 -10.83
N LYS A 763 -5.31 11.53 -11.02
CA LYS A 763 -5.14 10.23 -11.69
C LYS A 763 -4.48 10.39 -13.07
N HIS A 764 -3.56 9.48 -13.39
CA HIS A 764 -2.94 9.36 -14.70
C HIS A 764 -3.99 9.19 -15.82
N TRP A 765 -3.65 9.62 -17.04
CA TRP A 765 -4.36 9.16 -18.24
C TRP A 765 -3.80 7.79 -18.64
N GLY A 766 -4.67 6.79 -18.78
CA GLY A 766 -4.33 5.44 -19.20
C GLY A 766 -5.09 5.04 -20.46
N PHE A 767 -4.44 4.27 -21.33
CA PHE A 767 -5.11 3.69 -22.50
C PHE A 767 -6.16 2.67 -22.05
N ARG A 768 -7.26 2.55 -22.83
CA ARG A 768 -8.29 1.49 -22.74
C ARG A 768 -9.45 1.62 -21.74
N GLU A 769 -9.71 2.79 -21.13
CA GLU A 769 -11.02 3.04 -20.46
C GLU A 769 -12.22 3.13 -21.46
N GLU A 770 -12.02 2.95 -22.77
CA GLU A 770 -13.08 3.00 -23.81
C GLU A 770 -13.16 1.76 -24.74
N THR A 771 -13.09 0.52 -24.21
CA THR A 771 -13.43 -0.71 -25.00
C THR A 771 -14.61 -1.54 -24.49
N GLU A 772 -15.62 -0.90 -23.88
CA GLU A 772 -17.01 -1.38 -23.90
C GLU A 772 -17.92 -0.47 -24.75
N ASN A 773 -17.58 -0.32 -26.03
CA ASN A 773 -18.52 0.13 -27.05
C ASN A 773 -18.16 -0.47 -28.42
N LYS A 774 -18.85 -1.52 -28.82
CA LYS A 774 -18.93 -1.91 -30.23
C LYS A 774 -19.92 -0.97 -30.91
N ASP A 775 -19.41 0.02 -31.65
CA ASP A 775 -19.92 0.36 -32.99
C ASP A 775 -19.18 1.56 -33.62
N THR A 776 -18.00 1.31 -34.20
CA THR A 776 -17.69 1.82 -35.55
C THR A 776 -16.57 1.00 -36.19
N GLN A 777 -16.68 0.74 -37.49
CA GLN A 777 -15.68 0.00 -38.27
C GLN A 777 -14.75 0.97 -39.01
N ALA A 778 -13.45 0.65 -39.12
CA ALA A 778 -12.82 0.37 -40.43
C ALA A 778 -11.30 0.08 -40.36
N ASN A 779 -10.91 -1.00 -41.04
CA ASN A 779 -9.67 -1.18 -41.82
C ASN A 779 -8.27 -1.08 -41.16
N LEU A 780 -7.75 -2.26 -40.81
CA LEU A 780 -6.63 -2.92 -41.50
C LEU A 780 -5.38 -2.11 -41.92
N LEU A 781 -4.20 -2.59 -41.49
CA LEU A 781 -3.28 -3.34 -42.38
C LEU A 781 -2.20 -4.12 -41.59
N HIS A 782 -1.80 -5.28 -42.10
CA HIS A 782 -0.60 -6.03 -41.67
C HIS A 782 0.59 -5.69 -42.60
N ILE A 783 1.84 -5.95 -42.19
CA ILE A 783 2.77 -6.93 -42.83
C ILE A 783 4.15 -7.04 -42.14
N THR A 784 4.49 -8.30 -41.82
CA THR A 784 5.74 -9.00 -41.39
C THR A 784 7.12 -8.32 -41.28
N ASN A 785 7.86 -8.71 -40.23
CA ASN A 785 9.30 -8.53 -39.96
C ASN A 785 10.26 -9.25 -40.95
N LYS A 786 11.53 -8.82 -41.02
CA LYS A 786 12.67 -9.74 -40.83
C LYS A 786 14.04 -9.11 -40.46
N GLU A 787 14.83 -9.96 -39.81
CA GLU A 787 16.16 -9.81 -39.18
C GLU A 787 17.31 -9.50 -40.19
N SER A 788 18.58 -9.19 -39.84
CA SER A 788 19.39 -9.51 -38.65
C SER A 788 20.73 -8.71 -38.59
N LYS A 789 21.38 -8.67 -37.40
CA LYS A 789 22.84 -8.89 -37.06
C LYS A 789 23.99 -8.21 -37.86
N ASP A 790 25.21 -7.97 -37.34
CA ASP A 790 25.87 -8.28 -36.04
C ASP A 790 27.14 -7.40 -35.80
N SER A 791 27.42 -6.99 -34.55
CA SER A 791 28.79 -6.77 -33.96
C SER A 791 29.74 -5.65 -34.53
N LYS A 792 30.81 -5.15 -33.86
CA LYS A 792 31.37 -5.24 -32.48
C LYS A 792 32.47 -4.17 -32.24
N ALA A 793 32.60 -3.67 -30.98
CA ALA A 793 33.85 -3.27 -30.26
C ALA A 793 34.77 -2.16 -30.87
N THR A 794 35.57 -1.35 -30.14
CA THR A 794 35.85 -1.03 -28.71
C THR A 794 36.57 0.36 -28.70
N GLN A 795 37.18 1.02 -27.68
CA GLN A 795 37.57 0.91 -26.24
C GLN A 795 38.00 2.37 -25.81
N GLU A 796 38.20 2.84 -24.57
CA GLU A 796 37.93 2.40 -23.17
C GLU A 796 38.14 3.62 -22.24
N ASN A 797 37.33 3.82 -21.18
CA ASN A 797 37.74 4.35 -19.86
C ASN A 797 36.52 4.63 -18.94
N LYS A 798 36.53 4.38 -17.62
CA LYS A 798 37.12 3.25 -16.84
C LYS A 798 36.64 3.31 -15.38
N ASP A 799 35.44 2.81 -15.10
CA ASP A 799 34.87 2.85 -13.74
C ASP A 799 35.36 1.69 -12.84
N LYS A 800 35.28 1.91 -11.52
CA LYS A 800 35.70 0.96 -10.49
C LYS A 800 34.67 -0.16 -10.33
N GLN A 801 34.93 -1.32 -10.93
CA GLN A 801 34.03 -2.48 -10.95
C GLN A 801 34.68 -3.76 -10.40
N ILE A 802 33.90 -4.63 -9.74
CA ILE A 802 34.29 -6.03 -9.48
C ILE A 802 33.88 -6.87 -10.71
N LEU A 803 34.85 -7.51 -11.36
CA LEU A 803 34.64 -8.28 -12.60
C LEU A 803 34.29 -9.75 -12.34
N GLU A 804 34.94 -10.37 -11.36
CA GLU A 804 34.80 -11.81 -11.09
C GLU A 804 35.08 -12.10 -9.61
N VAL A 805 34.27 -12.95 -8.99
CA VAL A 805 34.51 -13.50 -7.65
C VAL A 805 34.48 -15.02 -7.75
N TYR A 806 35.50 -15.71 -7.24
CA TYR A 806 35.60 -17.17 -7.29
C TYR A 806 36.43 -17.73 -6.12
N PHE A 807 36.33 -19.03 -5.88
CA PHE A 807 37.08 -19.72 -4.84
C PHE A 807 38.20 -20.60 -5.41
N SER A 808 39.24 -20.85 -4.62
CA SER A 808 40.33 -21.79 -4.93
C SER A 808 40.70 -22.65 -3.73
N TYR A 809 41.58 -23.62 -3.93
CA TYR A 809 41.97 -24.62 -2.93
C TYR A 809 43.49 -24.67 -2.73
N GLY A 810 43.93 -24.80 -1.48
CA GLY A 810 45.34 -24.99 -1.10
C GLY A 810 46.24 -23.77 -1.32
N GLU A 811 47.55 -23.93 -1.06
CA GLU A 811 48.55 -22.85 -1.19
C GLU A 811 48.80 -22.46 -2.67
N GLU A 812 48.73 -23.44 -3.58
CA GLU A 812 48.88 -23.24 -5.04
C GLU A 812 47.65 -22.55 -5.70
N CYS A 813 46.59 -22.26 -4.93
CA CYS A 813 45.39 -21.56 -5.37
C CYS A 813 44.67 -22.19 -6.59
N GLU A 814 44.53 -23.52 -6.61
CA GLU A 814 43.83 -24.22 -7.69
C GLU A 814 42.33 -23.84 -7.72
N ARG A 815 41.85 -23.24 -8.81
CA ARG A 815 40.47 -22.72 -8.91
C ARG A 815 39.42 -23.84 -8.86
N LEU A 816 38.52 -23.76 -7.88
CA LEU A 816 37.38 -24.65 -7.75
C LEU A 816 36.42 -24.50 -8.94
N GLN A 817 35.93 -25.64 -9.43
CA GLN A 817 34.99 -25.74 -10.57
C GLN A 817 33.57 -26.15 -10.13
N GLU A 818 33.46 -26.85 -8.99
CA GLU A 818 32.22 -27.39 -8.40
C GLU A 818 32.34 -27.30 -6.86
N ASP A 819 31.33 -27.78 -6.13
CA ASP A 819 31.25 -27.71 -4.65
C ASP A 819 32.44 -28.36 -3.93
N SER A 820 33.08 -27.61 -3.02
CA SER A 820 34.13 -28.17 -2.15
C SER A 820 33.55 -28.99 -1.00
N ARG A 821 34.22 -30.09 -0.66
CA ARG A 821 33.90 -30.93 0.51
C ARG A 821 34.71 -30.56 1.77
N HIS A 822 35.62 -29.60 1.64
CA HIS A 822 36.49 -29.11 2.72
C HIS A 822 36.53 -27.57 2.69
N SER A 823 36.41 -26.92 3.84
CA SER A 823 36.34 -25.45 3.99
C SER A 823 37.62 -24.83 4.57
N SER A 824 38.47 -25.66 5.21
CA SER A 824 39.65 -25.29 6.00
C SER A 824 40.74 -24.50 5.25
N ASP A 825 40.80 -24.70 3.94
CA ASP A 825 41.88 -24.40 3.01
C ASP A 825 41.33 -23.86 1.68
N VAL A 826 40.13 -23.27 1.74
CA VAL A 826 39.48 -22.55 0.63
C VAL A 826 39.87 -21.08 0.65
N ASN A 827 40.33 -20.55 -0.48
CA ASN A 827 40.67 -19.13 -0.63
C ASN A 827 39.60 -18.41 -1.47
N LEU A 828 39.38 -17.13 -1.20
CA LEU A 828 38.54 -16.26 -2.02
C LEU A 828 39.40 -15.38 -2.93
N HIS A 829 39.02 -15.27 -4.20
CA HIS A 829 39.61 -14.40 -5.19
C HIS A 829 38.56 -13.39 -5.69
N ILE A 830 38.93 -12.11 -5.71
CA ILE A 830 38.10 -10.99 -6.19
C ILE A 830 38.91 -10.26 -7.26
N LYS A 831 38.53 -10.35 -8.53
CA LYS A 831 39.13 -9.57 -9.62
C LYS A 831 38.34 -8.29 -9.85
N THR A 832 39.05 -7.20 -10.11
CA THR A 832 38.48 -5.87 -10.30
C THR A 832 38.95 -5.23 -11.60
N GLN A 833 38.37 -4.08 -11.93
CA GLN A 833 38.82 -3.17 -12.97
C GLN A 833 38.74 -1.74 -12.44
N GLY A 834 39.74 -0.93 -12.76
CA GLY A 834 39.78 0.49 -12.42
C GLY A 834 40.27 0.80 -11.00
N TYR A 835 40.39 -0.20 -10.11
CA TYR A 835 40.94 -0.05 -8.76
C TYR A 835 42.46 0.07 -8.76
N ASP A 836 42.99 0.82 -7.79
CA ASP A 836 44.42 1.06 -7.60
C ASP A 836 45.02 0.07 -6.57
N ASN A 837 46.30 -0.31 -6.75
CA ASN A 837 46.97 -1.21 -5.83
C ASN A 837 47.06 -0.59 -4.42
N GLY A 838 46.49 -1.28 -3.43
CA GLY A 838 46.37 -0.82 -2.04
C GLY A 838 44.96 -0.39 -1.62
N GLU A 839 44.00 -0.29 -2.55
CA GLU A 839 42.59 -0.04 -2.19
C GLU A 839 41.92 -1.28 -1.56
N GLU A 840 40.96 -1.05 -0.66
CA GLU A 840 40.16 -2.10 -0.04
C GLU A 840 38.84 -2.31 -0.80
N VAL A 841 38.48 -3.56 -1.08
CA VAL A 841 37.17 -3.96 -1.59
C VAL A 841 36.44 -4.81 -0.55
N GLU A 842 35.19 -4.45 -0.24
CA GLU A 842 34.30 -5.23 0.63
C GLU A 842 33.34 -6.07 -0.21
N VAL A 843 33.17 -7.34 0.15
CA VAL A 843 32.23 -8.27 -0.49
C VAL A 843 31.35 -8.92 0.58
N ARG A 844 30.05 -8.90 0.36
CA ARG A 844 29.05 -9.59 1.18
C ARG A 844 28.71 -10.93 0.54
N LEU A 845 29.24 -12.02 1.09
CA LEU A 845 28.86 -13.38 0.74
C LEU A 845 27.62 -13.79 1.54
N GLU A 846 26.65 -14.42 0.88
CA GLU A 846 25.43 -14.94 1.51
C GLU A 846 25.20 -16.39 1.04
N SER A 847 25.11 -17.31 2.00
CA SER A 847 24.93 -18.74 1.76
C SER A 847 23.45 -19.12 1.64
N SER A 848 23.17 -20.34 1.15
CA SER A 848 21.82 -20.89 1.00
C SER A 848 21.05 -21.13 2.31
N ASN A 849 21.71 -20.98 3.47
CA ASN A 849 21.09 -20.97 4.81
C ASN A 849 21.06 -19.56 5.44
N ASN A 850 21.22 -18.50 4.63
CA ASN A 850 21.21 -17.09 5.02
C ASN A 850 22.28 -16.69 6.06
N GLN A 851 23.38 -17.43 6.17
CA GLN A 851 24.56 -16.92 6.87
C GLN A 851 25.25 -15.88 5.98
N VAL A 852 25.60 -14.74 6.59
CA VAL A 852 26.17 -13.58 5.88
C VAL A 852 27.60 -13.39 6.36
N LEU A 853 28.56 -13.54 5.46
CA LEU A 853 29.98 -13.29 5.72
C LEU A 853 30.41 -12.05 4.93
N ILE A 854 30.79 -10.99 5.65
CA ILE A 854 31.33 -9.77 5.06
C ILE A 854 32.86 -9.87 5.12
N VAL A 855 33.50 -9.78 3.96
CA VAL A 855 34.94 -9.98 3.82
C VAL A 855 35.57 -8.79 3.10
N ARG A 856 36.81 -8.45 3.47
CA ARG A 856 37.56 -7.31 2.94
C ARG A 856 38.88 -7.77 2.38
N GLY A 857 39.20 -7.35 1.17
CA GLY A 857 40.45 -7.69 0.48
C GLY A 857 41.15 -6.44 -0.02
N ILE A 858 42.47 -6.38 0.13
CA ILE A 858 43.29 -5.33 -0.46
C ILE A 858 43.64 -5.72 -1.90
N ILE A 859 43.37 -4.83 -2.85
CA ILE A 859 43.69 -5.00 -4.27
C ILE A 859 45.21 -4.91 -4.48
N GLN A 860 45.77 -5.91 -5.17
CA GLN A 860 47.09 -5.87 -5.80
C GLN A 860 46.95 -6.39 -7.23
N ASP A 861 47.45 -5.64 -8.19
CA ASP A 861 47.42 -5.95 -9.63
C ASP A 861 46.01 -6.28 -10.15
N ASN A 862 45.02 -5.46 -9.74
CA ASN A 862 43.58 -5.64 -10.02
C ASN A 862 42.95 -6.93 -9.44
N GLN A 863 43.55 -7.51 -8.40
CA GLN A 863 42.98 -8.67 -7.69
C GLN A 863 43.19 -8.58 -6.17
N ALA A 864 42.17 -8.93 -5.38
CA ALA A 864 42.35 -9.31 -3.99
C ALA A 864 42.29 -10.85 -3.86
N VAL A 865 43.10 -11.40 -2.96
CA VAL A 865 43.08 -12.82 -2.58
C VAL A 865 43.09 -12.90 -1.06
N ILE A 866 42.13 -13.65 -0.49
CA ILE A 866 42.00 -13.84 0.96
C ILE A 866 42.05 -15.36 1.21
N THR A 867 43.08 -15.84 1.89
CA THR A 867 43.34 -17.28 2.04
C THR A 867 42.66 -17.88 3.27
N ASN A 868 42.21 -19.13 3.16
CA ASN A 868 41.49 -19.85 4.22
C ASN A 868 40.25 -19.09 4.75
N ILE A 869 39.39 -18.61 3.84
CA ILE A 869 38.32 -17.63 4.10
C ILE A 869 37.24 -18.09 5.11
N PHE A 870 37.17 -19.40 5.39
CA PHE A 870 36.24 -20.02 6.34
C PHE A 870 36.94 -20.65 7.55
N LYS A 871 38.15 -20.19 7.89
CA LYS A 871 38.95 -20.77 8.99
C LYS A 871 38.58 -20.26 10.38
N ASP A 872 38.03 -19.05 10.45
CA ASP A 872 37.58 -18.39 11.68
C ASP A 872 36.03 -18.30 11.76
N THR A 873 35.32 -19.14 11.01
CA THR A 873 33.84 -19.23 10.93
C THR A 873 33.32 -20.59 11.40
#